data_AF-A0AAV6LC90-F1
#
_entry.id   AF-A0AAV6LC90-F1
#
_cell.length_a   1.000
_cell.length_b   1.000
_cell.length_c   1.000
_cell.angle_alpha   90.00
_cell.angle_beta   90.00
_cell.angle_gamma   90.00
#
_symmetry.space_group_name_H-M   'P 1'
#
loop_
_entity.id
_entity.type
_entity.pdbx_description
1 polymer ?
#
loop_
_entity_poly.entity_id
_entity_poly.type
_entity_poly.pdbx_seq_one_letter_code
_entity_poly.pdbx_strand_id
1 'polypeptide(L)'
;MNSGGGRIFQLKLDPLTGNSEWVVIDEEDQGSSPQQQPMLATTSYLDMLNDSRRNRAFRQAIDKSITKPCHVLDIGAGTGLLSMMAARAMDPSKSTIYSTSEGAVTACESYLPMVKLMRKVLRLNGMERKVRVINKRSDELEIGVDISKRADILVSEILDSELLGEGLIPTLQHAHDKLLVENPQTVPYRATTYGQLVESKYLWKLHDLHDNEVQALDDIHLVPTTKETILCVKSQQLAMHCDALQDEIKLLSEPFKIFEFDFWRRPESRGESKLLIKAINGGTVHAVVSWWILQLDREGTLYYSTGPKWIGLEEGMGSGDWCDHWKQCVYFVPGKGLLVSKDEELPLHAIHTDISISYEFEIQAFRREVELYDFAQEDQLILPPERIAVYGDSNWRCSMLEAVKKALKGRVCPLCLVPDDSVFLTIALANLCETSHVISLFPGLREKGAKYLRAVASENGYSMDRIEVLDKGKDNLTMGDTHQKKVELLVGEPYYYGNDGMLPWQNLRFWKERTMLDSVLSKDALIMPCKGILKACAMSLPDLWRSRRCLQLIEGFDHSVVNATLGGCGDLPPPQESPWLPFFIWQCGENKGLSKIFAVMEFDLSKPISPCFGKTQVEFTETGICHGFALWIDWVMDTNNSILISAGPDQRYWKQGVKLLAEPVTVGIHGSTTGSISAEIEASFNPSSASGDTHEEFLQCLSLHSPNSTSISKLIYTPNNSSYLSVLNFSIQNLRFTSPSTPKPLVIVTPFDESQIQATVYCSKNHGMQIRVRSGGHDYEGLSYVSDVPFVILDMINVSSITVDAESKTAWVESGATIGQLYYRIAEKSKTLGFPAGVCPTMGVGGHFSGGGYGLMLRKYGLAADNVIDARIIDVNGQVLDRKSMGEDLFWAIRGGGGASFGVILAWKVNLVTVPSTVTVFTVAKTLDQNATNLIHKWQHIAPKFPEDLFIRIIINRVNSSENGKWTIQASFNSLYLGGINNLIPLMQECFPELGLTEKDCTEMSWIDSILYFAGIPVSESLDVLLDRTPLTRVYFKAKSDYVKEPIPVFGLEGIWRMFYEDEGEQAVMILSPYGGKMEEIDESSIPFPHRKGNLYKIQHLVNWNEEGEEVSQRHISWIRRLYSYMARYVSRFPRAAYINYRDLDVGVNNNKGNTSYAQASIWGVKYFKNNFNRLVQVKTKVDPGNFFRNEQSIPPFSAWWKKGD
;
A
#
# COMPACT_ATOMS: atom_id res chain seq x y z
N MET A 1 20.97 3.15 -19.80
CA MET A 1 20.76 2.68 -18.42
C MET A 1 19.26 2.61 -18.22
N ASN A 2 18.75 1.40 -18.34
CA ASN A 2 17.33 1.05 -18.34
C ASN A 2 16.81 1.18 -16.91
N SER A 3 15.86 2.07 -16.66
CA SER A 3 15.10 2.06 -15.40
C SER A 3 13.71 1.51 -15.70
N GLY A 4 13.61 0.18 -15.64
CA GLY A 4 12.33 -0.54 -15.59
C GLY A 4 11.52 -0.11 -14.38
N GLY A 5 10.20 -0.28 -14.45
CA GLY A 5 9.28 0.01 -13.35
C GLY A 5 9.80 -0.57 -12.05
N GLY A 6 9.75 0.23 -10.98
CA GLY A 6 10.18 -0.16 -9.65
C GLY A 6 9.25 -1.25 -9.13
N ARG A 7 9.69 -2.50 -9.28
CA ARG A 7 9.04 -3.69 -8.74
C ARG A 7 9.15 -3.63 -7.21
N ILE A 8 8.03 -3.43 -6.51
CA ILE A 8 8.04 -3.50 -5.05
C ILE A 8 7.77 -4.94 -4.66
N PHE A 9 8.74 -5.56 -3.98
CA PHE A 9 8.55 -6.86 -3.40
C PHE A 9 7.88 -6.70 -2.04
N GLN A 10 6.61 -7.07 -1.95
CA GLN A 10 5.92 -7.17 -0.68
C GLN A 10 6.07 -8.60 -0.17
N LEU A 11 6.49 -8.76 1.08
CA LEU A 11 6.28 -10.01 1.80
C LEU A 11 4.77 -10.17 1.98
N LYS A 12 4.15 -10.91 1.07
CA LYS A 12 2.76 -11.31 1.15
C LYS A 12 2.76 -12.63 1.90
N LEU A 13 1.96 -12.75 2.96
CA LEU A 13 1.56 -14.09 3.37
C LEU A 13 0.74 -14.62 2.21
N ASP A 14 1.27 -15.61 1.48
CA ASP A 14 0.49 -16.39 0.54
C ASP A 14 -0.63 -16.99 1.39
N PRO A 15 -1.85 -16.49 1.22
CA PRO A 15 -2.85 -16.81 2.18
C PRO A 15 -3.45 -18.20 1.93
N LEU A 16 -2.94 -18.93 0.93
CA LEU A 16 -3.28 -20.31 0.58
C LEU A 16 -2.28 -21.33 1.13
N THR A 17 -1.06 -20.90 1.44
CA THR A 17 0.01 -21.78 1.93
C THR A 17 0.47 -21.40 3.34
N GLY A 18 0.15 -20.20 3.81
CA GLY A 18 0.65 -19.67 5.08
C GLY A 18 2.13 -19.30 5.05
N ASN A 19 2.80 -19.51 3.91
CA ASN A 19 4.18 -19.11 3.69
C ASN A 19 4.24 -17.62 3.37
N SER A 20 5.35 -16.99 3.74
CA SER A 20 5.63 -15.62 3.39
C SER A 20 6.36 -15.60 2.05
N GLU A 21 5.64 -15.25 0.98
CA GLU A 21 6.20 -15.11 -0.37
C GLU A 21 6.55 -13.65 -0.66
N TRP A 22 7.69 -13.42 -1.31
CA TRP A 22 8.05 -12.11 -1.82
C TRP A 22 7.46 -11.92 -3.21
N VAL A 23 6.31 -11.25 -3.30
CA VAL A 23 5.63 -11.01 -4.58
C VAL A 23 6.07 -9.69 -5.16
N VAL A 24 6.41 -9.69 -6.45
CA VAL A 24 6.55 -8.47 -7.24
C VAL A 24 5.17 -7.87 -7.42
N ILE A 25 4.94 -6.72 -6.82
CA ILE A 25 3.75 -5.93 -7.06
C ILE A 25 4.22 -4.69 -7.79
N ASP A 26 3.71 -4.50 -9.01
CA ASP A 26 3.79 -3.20 -9.67
C ASP A 26 2.96 -2.23 -8.83
N GLU A 27 3.41 -0.99 -8.64
CA GLU A 27 2.83 -0.01 -7.69
C GLU A 27 1.30 0.20 -7.79
N GLU A 28 0.65 -0.28 -8.85
CA GLU A 28 -0.77 -0.11 -9.16
C GLU A 28 -1.71 -1.19 -8.57
N ASP A 29 -1.22 -2.34 -8.06
CA ASP A 29 -2.07 -3.54 -7.80
C ASP A 29 -2.50 -3.82 -6.34
N GLN A 30 -2.25 -2.94 -5.37
CA GLN A 30 -2.76 -3.14 -3.99
C GLN A 30 -4.15 -2.55 -3.76
N GLY A 31 -5.17 -3.23 -4.30
CA GLY A 31 -6.52 -3.14 -3.76
C GLY A 31 -6.62 -3.89 -2.43
N SER A 32 -7.17 -3.24 -1.38
CA SER A 32 -8.09 -3.80 -0.36
C SER A 32 -7.88 -3.35 1.10
N SER A 33 -9.01 -3.06 1.75
CA SER A 33 -9.36 -3.26 3.17
C SER A 33 -8.64 -2.48 4.32
N PRO A 34 -9.35 -1.96 5.34
CA PRO A 34 -8.84 -0.98 6.30
C PRO A 34 -8.45 -1.53 7.70
N GLN A 35 -8.02 -2.79 7.85
CA GLN A 35 -7.93 -3.40 9.21
C GLN A 35 -6.58 -3.99 9.66
N GLN A 36 -5.45 -3.68 9.02
CA GLN A 36 -4.15 -4.21 9.49
C GLN A 36 -3.11 -3.11 9.79
N GLN A 37 -2.90 -2.83 11.08
CA GLN A 37 -1.59 -2.45 11.61
C GLN A 37 -1.24 -3.39 12.76
N PRO A 38 0.03 -3.83 12.93
CA PRO A 38 1.23 -3.51 12.14
C PRO A 38 1.71 -4.73 11.32
N MET A 39 1.86 -4.59 9.99
CA MET A 39 2.44 -5.62 9.10
C MET A 39 3.79 -6.20 9.57
N LEU A 40 4.53 -5.49 10.43
CA LEU A 40 5.80 -5.95 10.97
C LEU A 40 5.67 -6.84 12.20
N ALA A 41 4.60 -6.71 12.99
CA ALA A 41 4.43 -7.49 14.21
C ALA A 41 4.06 -8.96 13.95
N THR A 42 3.53 -9.24 12.76
CA THR A 42 3.22 -10.60 12.27
C THR A 42 4.41 -11.28 11.60
N THR A 43 5.54 -10.59 11.44
CA THR A 43 6.75 -11.15 10.82
C THR A 43 7.56 -12.01 11.80
N SER A 44 8.54 -12.73 11.25
CA SER A 44 9.51 -13.55 11.98
C SER A 44 10.67 -12.75 12.59
N TYR A 45 10.83 -11.45 12.27
CA TYR A 45 11.99 -10.64 12.72
C TYR A 45 12.21 -10.68 14.23
N LEU A 46 11.14 -10.68 15.01
CA LEU A 46 11.25 -10.69 16.47
C LEU A 46 11.76 -12.02 17.01
N ASP A 47 11.30 -13.13 16.42
CA ASP A 47 11.77 -14.47 16.77
C ASP A 47 13.24 -14.65 16.38
N MET A 48 13.62 -14.26 15.16
CA MET A 48 15.01 -14.27 14.70
C MET A 48 15.94 -13.49 15.63
N LEU A 49 15.48 -12.35 16.17
CA LEU A 49 16.26 -11.56 17.12
C LEU A 49 16.30 -12.18 18.53
N ASN A 50 15.28 -12.96 18.91
CA ASN A 50 15.27 -13.72 20.16
C ASN A 50 16.08 -15.04 20.07
N ASP A 51 16.40 -15.51 18.87
CA ASP A 51 17.30 -16.64 18.64
C ASP A 51 18.75 -16.28 18.98
N SER A 52 19.06 -16.39 20.27
CA SER A 52 20.39 -16.12 20.81
C SER A 52 21.47 -17.03 20.23
N ARG A 53 21.11 -18.23 19.77
CA ARG A 53 22.07 -19.20 19.24
C ARG A 53 22.48 -18.81 17.83
N ARG A 54 21.53 -18.51 16.96
CA ARG A 54 21.78 -17.92 15.63
C ARG A 54 22.64 -16.67 15.77
N ASN A 55 22.22 -15.74 16.62
CA ASN A 55 22.89 -14.45 16.79
C ASN A 55 24.35 -14.63 17.25
N ARG A 56 24.60 -15.53 18.21
CA ARG A 56 25.97 -15.84 18.68
C ARG A 56 26.82 -16.49 17.59
N ALA A 57 26.27 -17.44 16.83
CA ALA A 57 27.01 -18.15 15.80
C ALA A 57 27.43 -17.21 14.66
N PHE A 58 26.51 -16.35 14.18
CA PHE A 58 26.83 -15.30 13.20
C PHE A 58 27.87 -14.31 13.74
N ARG A 59 27.72 -13.86 15.00
CA ARG A 59 28.73 -12.98 15.62
C ARG A 59 30.12 -13.62 15.59
N GLN A 60 30.25 -14.87 16.06
CA GLN A 60 31.54 -15.56 16.13
C GLN A 60 32.16 -15.75 14.73
N ALA A 61 31.35 -16.04 13.71
CA ALA A 61 31.82 -16.18 12.35
C ALA A 61 32.27 -14.83 11.74
N ILE A 62 31.51 -13.76 12.00
CA ILE A 62 31.88 -12.39 11.58
C ILE A 62 33.17 -11.94 12.28
N ASP A 63 33.29 -12.15 13.60
CA ASP A 63 34.48 -11.84 14.39
C ASP A 63 35.72 -12.60 13.88
N LYS A 64 35.56 -13.86 13.42
CA LYS A 64 36.65 -14.66 12.81
C LYS A 64 37.03 -14.19 11.40
N SER A 65 36.05 -13.75 10.62
CA SER A 65 36.27 -13.39 9.20
C SER A 65 36.94 -12.02 9.07
N ILE A 66 36.53 -11.05 9.91
CA ILE A 66 37.06 -9.68 9.88
C ILE A 66 38.33 -9.60 10.75
N THR A 67 39.48 -9.89 10.14
CA THR A 67 40.80 -9.83 10.80
C THR A 67 41.53 -8.50 10.61
N LYS A 68 41.10 -7.69 9.64
CA LYS A 68 41.65 -6.37 9.29
C LYS A 68 40.55 -5.47 8.73
N PRO A 69 40.70 -4.13 8.75
CA PRO A 69 39.74 -3.23 8.13
C PRO A 69 39.55 -3.55 6.63
N CYS A 70 38.31 -3.77 6.21
CA CYS A 70 37.92 -4.13 4.85
C CYS A 70 36.54 -3.54 4.50
N HIS A 71 36.04 -3.79 3.29
CA HIS A 71 34.65 -3.46 2.93
C HIS A 71 33.74 -4.67 3.11
N VAL A 72 32.79 -4.57 4.03
CA VAL A 72 31.74 -5.57 4.28
C VAL A 72 30.43 -5.12 3.63
N LEU A 73 29.79 -6.03 2.90
CA LEU A 73 28.44 -5.85 2.36
C LEU A 73 27.48 -6.79 3.10
N ASP A 74 26.46 -6.23 3.74
CA ASP A 74 25.37 -6.93 4.40
C ASP A 74 24.12 -6.86 3.51
N ILE A 75 23.69 -8.00 2.94
CA ILE A 75 22.51 -8.09 2.06
C ILE A 75 21.35 -8.71 2.83
N GLY A 76 20.19 -8.02 2.85
CA GLY A 76 19.06 -8.42 3.68
C GLY A 76 19.26 -7.98 5.13
N ALA A 77 19.72 -6.74 5.32
CA ALA A 77 20.28 -6.32 6.60
C ALA A 77 19.26 -6.25 7.76
N GLY A 78 17.95 -6.25 7.50
CA GLY A 78 16.90 -6.28 8.52
C GLY A 78 17.02 -5.11 9.50
N THR A 79 17.24 -5.41 10.79
CA THR A 79 17.49 -4.39 11.84
C THR A 79 18.92 -3.86 11.87
N GLY A 80 19.82 -4.41 11.06
CA GLY A 80 21.24 -4.05 10.99
C GLY A 80 22.09 -4.77 12.04
N LEU A 81 21.58 -5.83 12.68
CA LEU A 81 22.31 -6.58 13.70
C LEU A 81 23.66 -7.10 13.18
N LEU A 82 23.67 -7.75 12.00
CA LEU A 82 24.88 -8.31 11.40
C LEU A 82 25.85 -7.20 10.95
N SER A 83 25.33 -6.13 10.34
CA SER A 83 26.09 -4.91 10.05
C SER A 83 26.77 -4.31 11.28
N MET A 84 26.10 -4.26 12.44
CA MET A 84 26.70 -3.76 13.68
C MET A 84 27.77 -4.70 14.23
N MET A 85 27.57 -6.02 14.13
CA MET A 85 28.62 -7.01 14.46
C MET A 85 29.87 -6.78 13.61
N ALA A 86 29.69 -6.60 12.30
CA ALA A 86 30.78 -6.33 11.36
C ALA A 86 31.51 -5.01 11.68
N ALA A 87 30.75 -3.94 11.95
CA ALA A 87 31.31 -2.64 12.32
C ALA A 87 32.11 -2.71 13.64
N ARG A 88 31.65 -3.51 14.61
CA ARG A 88 32.36 -3.74 15.88
C ARG A 88 33.63 -4.56 15.71
N ALA A 89 33.63 -5.55 14.82
CA ALA A 89 34.82 -6.36 14.53
C ALA A 89 35.94 -5.51 13.88
N MET A 90 35.59 -4.44 13.18
CA MET A 90 36.52 -3.48 12.58
C MET A 90 37.05 -2.39 13.52
N ASP A 91 36.68 -2.38 14.81
CA ASP A 91 37.06 -1.30 15.72
C ASP A 91 38.60 -1.25 15.96
N PRO A 92 39.28 -0.14 15.64
CA PRO A 92 40.75 -0.03 15.71
C PRO A 92 41.28 -0.11 17.15
N SER A 93 40.44 0.08 18.18
CA SER A 93 40.82 -0.12 19.58
C SER A 93 41.20 -1.57 19.94
N LYS A 94 40.91 -2.54 19.06
CA LYS A 94 41.28 -3.95 19.21
C LYS A 94 42.54 -4.36 18.44
N SER A 95 43.15 -3.49 17.65
CA SER A 95 44.33 -3.80 16.83
C SER A 95 45.44 -2.76 16.99
N THR A 96 46.57 -3.16 17.58
CA THR A 96 47.72 -2.29 17.87
C THR A 96 48.62 -1.98 16.66
N ILE A 97 48.26 -2.38 15.43
CA ILE A 97 49.21 -2.46 14.30
C ILE A 97 48.81 -1.66 13.05
N TYR A 98 47.56 -1.18 12.89
CA TYR A 98 47.14 -0.48 11.67
C TYR A 98 46.36 0.80 11.96
N SER A 99 46.98 1.97 11.75
CA SER A 99 46.36 3.29 12.04
C SER A 99 45.94 4.10 10.80
N THR A 100 45.84 3.50 9.60
CA THR A 100 45.66 4.29 8.36
C THR A 100 44.73 3.70 7.28
N SER A 101 43.92 2.66 7.54
CA SER A 101 42.93 2.15 6.57
C SER A 101 41.50 2.23 7.09
N GLU A 102 40.63 2.99 6.41
CA GLU A 102 39.19 3.10 6.71
C GLU A 102 38.44 1.84 6.25
N GLY A 103 38.09 0.94 7.19
CA GLY A 103 37.12 -0.12 6.95
C GLY A 103 35.70 0.44 6.78
N ALA A 104 34.84 -0.24 6.02
CA ALA A 104 33.48 0.23 5.73
C ALA A 104 32.46 -0.92 5.79
N VAL A 105 31.29 -0.66 6.37
CA VAL A 105 30.13 -1.56 6.30
C VAL A 105 29.05 -0.91 5.45
N THR A 106 28.56 -1.61 4.43
CA THR A 106 27.36 -1.23 3.68
C THR A 106 26.25 -2.23 4.00
N ALA A 107 25.12 -1.72 4.49
CA ALA A 107 23.90 -2.48 4.72
C ALA A 107 22.89 -2.21 3.59
N CYS A 108 22.39 -3.26 2.94
CA CYS A 108 21.39 -3.18 1.89
C CYS A 108 20.11 -3.87 2.36
N GLU A 109 19.00 -3.15 2.34
CA GLU A 109 17.69 -3.64 2.75
C GLU A 109 16.64 -3.04 1.80
N SER A 110 15.78 -3.89 1.25
CA SER A 110 14.78 -3.52 0.25
C SER A 110 13.50 -2.99 0.90
N TYR A 111 13.18 -3.48 2.10
CA TYR A 111 11.94 -3.13 2.78
C TYR A 111 12.10 -1.84 3.59
N LEU A 112 11.55 -0.74 3.06
CA LEU A 112 11.69 0.60 3.64
C LEU A 112 11.29 0.69 5.13
N PRO A 113 10.22 0.03 5.63
CA PRO A 113 9.94 -0.01 7.06
C PRO A 113 11.08 -0.62 7.90
N MET A 114 11.77 -1.65 7.41
CA MET A 114 12.98 -2.18 8.06
C MET A 114 14.17 -1.22 7.97
N VAL A 115 14.41 -0.57 6.85
CA VAL A 115 15.44 0.49 6.78
C VAL A 115 15.22 1.59 7.82
N LYS A 116 13.96 2.00 8.02
CA LYS A 116 13.62 3.00 9.04
C LYS A 116 13.88 2.49 10.46
N LEU A 117 13.57 1.22 10.73
CA LEU A 117 13.84 0.61 12.04
C LEU A 117 15.35 0.43 12.28
N MET A 118 16.08 -0.09 11.29
CA MET A 118 17.53 -0.24 11.29
C MET A 118 18.24 1.07 11.64
N ARG A 119 17.86 2.19 11.00
CA ARG A 119 18.45 3.50 11.33
C ARG A 119 18.23 3.91 12.78
N LYS A 120 17.08 3.57 13.38
CA LYS A 120 16.82 3.82 14.80
C LYS A 120 17.73 2.95 15.68
N VAL A 121 17.85 1.66 15.37
CA VAL A 121 18.73 0.71 16.07
C VAL A 121 20.19 1.18 15.99
N LEU A 122 20.68 1.51 14.80
CA LEU A 122 22.04 2.02 14.59
C LEU A 122 22.30 3.31 15.37
N ARG A 123 21.34 4.24 15.40
CA ARG A 123 21.46 5.48 16.16
C ARG A 123 21.53 5.22 17.66
N LEU A 124 20.68 4.33 18.18
CA LEU A 124 20.65 3.96 19.59
C LEU A 124 21.98 3.36 20.05
N ASN A 125 22.66 2.63 19.15
CA ASN A 125 23.97 2.03 19.40
C ASN A 125 25.17 2.92 19.02
N GLY A 126 24.95 4.17 18.60
CA GLY A 126 26.02 5.08 18.18
C GLY A 126 26.77 4.64 16.90
N MET A 127 26.15 3.80 16.07
CA MET A 127 26.74 3.19 14.87
C MET A 127 26.20 3.77 13.55
N GLU A 128 25.34 4.80 13.59
CA GLU A 128 24.74 5.43 12.40
C GLU A 128 25.78 5.96 11.39
N ARG A 129 26.98 6.33 11.86
CA ARG A 129 28.11 6.75 11.00
C ARG A 129 29.07 5.63 10.62
N LYS A 130 28.99 4.46 11.27
CA LYS A 130 29.86 3.29 11.02
C LYS A 130 29.27 2.34 9.96
N VAL A 131 27.95 2.39 9.76
CA VAL A 131 27.23 1.54 8.80
C VAL A 131 26.51 2.43 7.76
N ARG A 132 26.86 2.26 6.48
CA ARG A 132 26.19 2.93 5.36
C ARG A 132 24.94 2.16 4.97
N VAL A 133 23.77 2.72 5.26
CA VAL A 133 22.46 2.08 4.97
C VAL A 133 21.92 2.51 3.61
N ILE A 134 21.63 1.54 2.74
CA ILE A 134 21.08 1.71 1.40
C ILE A 134 19.71 1.02 1.31
N ASN A 135 18.70 1.77 0.87
CA ASN A 135 17.34 1.26 0.66
C ASN A 135 17.15 0.83 -0.79
N LYS A 136 17.64 -0.37 -1.11
CA LYS A 136 17.60 -0.99 -2.43
C LYS A 136 17.62 -2.50 -2.25
N ARG A 137 17.22 -3.26 -3.27
CA ARG A 137 17.64 -4.67 -3.38
C ARG A 137 19.10 -4.73 -3.82
N SER A 138 19.77 -5.84 -3.53
CA SER A 138 21.16 -6.02 -3.94
C SER A 138 21.34 -5.96 -5.46
N ASP A 139 20.36 -6.44 -6.24
CA ASP A 139 20.35 -6.40 -7.71
C ASP A 139 20.18 -5.00 -8.33
N GLU A 140 19.95 -3.98 -7.50
CA GLU A 140 19.84 -2.57 -7.91
C GLU A 140 21.05 -1.72 -7.48
N LEU A 141 22.04 -2.33 -6.80
CA LEU A 141 23.23 -1.65 -6.33
C LEU A 141 24.25 -1.44 -7.46
N GLU A 142 24.72 -0.20 -7.63
CA GLU A 142 25.73 0.16 -8.62
C GLU A 142 27.06 0.59 -7.97
N ILE A 143 28.18 0.05 -8.46
CA ILE A 143 29.52 0.49 -8.06
C ILE A 143 29.81 1.88 -8.66
N GLY A 144 30.41 2.76 -7.85
CA GLY A 144 30.70 4.15 -8.17
C GLY A 144 29.53 5.10 -7.86
N VAL A 145 28.33 4.56 -7.61
CA VAL A 145 27.13 5.32 -7.25
C VAL A 145 26.71 4.97 -5.82
N ASP A 146 26.31 3.72 -5.58
CA ASP A 146 25.79 3.24 -4.31
C ASP A 146 26.88 2.69 -3.40
N ILE A 147 27.89 2.02 -3.96
CA ILE A 147 29.09 1.57 -3.23
C ILE A 147 30.34 2.01 -3.98
N SER A 148 31.38 2.44 -3.27
CA SER A 148 32.58 3.01 -3.91
C SER A 148 33.46 1.96 -4.60
N LYS A 149 33.41 0.71 -4.14
CA LYS A 149 34.17 -0.44 -4.66
C LYS A 149 33.44 -1.75 -4.34
N ARG A 150 33.93 -2.84 -4.93
CA ARG A 150 33.49 -4.21 -4.60
C ARG A 150 33.84 -4.55 -3.14
N ALA A 151 32.95 -5.28 -2.47
CA ALA A 151 33.14 -5.70 -1.10
C ALA A 151 34.05 -6.92 -0.99
N ASP A 152 34.87 -6.94 0.07
CA ASP A 152 35.81 -8.00 0.40
C ASP A 152 35.10 -9.18 1.12
N ILE A 153 34.06 -8.85 1.89
CA ILE A 153 33.30 -9.80 2.69
C ILE A 153 31.81 -9.61 2.45
N LEU A 154 31.11 -10.72 2.16
CA LEU A 154 29.65 -10.78 2.15
C LEU A 154 29.16 -11.31 3.51
N VAL A 155 28.23 -10.59 4.13
CA VAL A 155 27.41 -11.10 5.22
C VAL A 155 25.97 -11.12 4.72
N SER A 156 25.26 -12.23 4.87
CA SER A 156 23.86 -12.27 4.43
C SER A 156 23.11 -13.38 5.15
N GLU A 157 21.86 -13.08 5.49
CA GLU A 157 20.90 -14.03 6.02
C GLU A 157 19.56 -13.75 5.34
N ILE A 158 19.39 -14.40 4.19
CA ILE A 158 18.22 -14.34 3.30
C ILE A 158 17.74 -15.76 3.05
N LEU A 159 17.47 -16.46 4.14
CA LEU A 159 17.23 -17.91 4.18
C LEU A 159 15.87 -18.16 4.79
N ASP A 160 15.08 -19.03 4.16
CA ASP A 160 13.84 -19.54 4.72
C ASP A 160 13.99 -21.01 5.17
N SER A 161 12.88 -21.66 5.49
CA SER A 161 12.89 -23.08 5.87
C SER A 161 13.36 -23.97 4.71
N GLU A 162 13.13 -23.58 3.44
CA GLU A 162 13.66 -24.28 2.24
C GLU A 162 15.14 -24.01 1.97
N LEU A 163 15.72 -22.98 2.57
CA LEU A 163 16.98 -22.32 2.20
C LEU A 163 16.86 -21.36 1.01
N LEU A 164 16.12 -21.72 -0.04
CA LEU A 164 16.11 -21.00 -1.32
C LEU A 164 14.94 -20.03 -1.51
N GLY A 165 13.87 -20.14 -0.71
CA GLY A 165 12.59 -19.45 -0.95
C GLY A 165 12.65 -17.92 -0.83
N GLU A 166 13.69 -17.39 -0.19
CA GLU A 166 13.97 -15.95 -0.10
C GLU A 166 14.91 -15.43 -1.21
N GLY A 167 15.20 -16.24 -2.24
CA GLY A 167 15.97 -15.81 -3.41
C GLY A 167 17.48 -15.80 -3.17
N LEU A 168 17.98 -16.80 -2.44
CA LEU A 168 19.40 -16.95 -2.13
C LEU A 168 20.26 -17.01 -3.40
N ILE A 169 19.94 -17.90 -4.34
CA ILE A 169 20.70 -18.11 -5.58
C ILE A 169 20.79 -16.83 -6.43
N PRO A 170 19.69 -16.18 -6.84
CA PRO A 170 19.78 -14.98 -7.68
C PRO A 170 20.52 -13.83 -6.97
N THR A 171 20.40 -13.73 -5.64
CA THR A 171 21.12 -12.73 -4.85
C THR A 171 22.63 -12.99 -4.87
N LEU A 172 23.06 -14.22 -4.62
CA LEU A 172 24.48 -14.59 -4.68
C LEU A 172 25.05 -14.43 -6.09
N GLN A 173 24.31 -14.81 -7.13
CA GLN A 173 24.74 -14.62 -8.51
C GLN A 173 25.02 -13.16 -8.82
N HIS A 174 24.09 -12.26 -8.51
CA HIS A 174 24.29 -10.83 -8.71
C HIS A 174 25.45 -10.29 -7.87
N ALA A 175 25.53 -10.69 -6.59
CA ALA A 175 26.59 -10.24 -5.70
C ALA A 175 27.97 -10.62 -6.23
N HIS A 176 28.18 -11.87 -6.65
CA HIS A 176 29.44 -12.29 -7.29
C HIS A 176 29.72 -11.55 -8.59
N ASP A 177 28.71 -11.43 -9.46
CA ASP A 177 28.88 -10.80 -10.77
C ASP A 177 29.23 -9.31 -10.67
N LYS A 178 28.63 -8.61 -9.70
CA LYS A 178 28.63 -7.15 -9.66
C LYS A 178 29.22 -6.53 -8.40
N LEU A 179 29.08 -7.13 -7.22
CA LEU A 179 29.28 -6.44 -5.94
C LEU A 179 30.48 -6.94 -5.13
N LEU A 180 30.94 -8.17 -5.34
CA LEU A 180 32.00 -8.81 -4.57
C LEU A 180 33.32 -8.85 -5.35
N VAL A 181 34.44 -8.87 -4.63
CA VAL A 181 35.77 -9.14 -5.21
C VAL A 181 35.88 -10.59 -5.70
N GLU A 182 36.92 -10.89 -6.49
CA GLU A 182 37.24 -12.30 -6.79
C GLU A 182 37.64 -13.03 -5.51
N ASN A 183 37.03 -14.20 -5.25
CA ASN A 183 37.22 -15.00 -4.04
C ASN A 183 36.89 -14.24 -2.74
N PRO A 184 35.65 -13.76 -2.58
CA PRO A 184 35.25 -13.04 -1.36
C PRO A 184 35.22 -13.98 -0.15
N GLN A 185 35.41 -13.44 1.05
CA GLN A 185 35.00 -14.17 2.26
C GLN A 185 33.50 -14.03 2.45
N THR A 186 32.83 -15.07 2.94
CA THR A 186 31.37 -15.04 3.12
C THR A 186 30.98 -15.60 4.48
N VAL A 187 29.96 -14.98 5.08
CA VAL A 187 29.26 -15.49 6.27
C VAL A 187 27.76 -15.50 5.95
N PRO A 188 27.14 -16.67 5.76
CA PRO A 188 27.70 -18.02 5.94
C PRO A 188 28.73 -18.42 4.86
N TYR A 189 29.48 -19.49 5.12
CA TYR A 189 30.46 -20.06 4.19
C TYR A 189 29.81 -21.08 3.25
N ARG A 190 28.97 -21.97 3.79
CA ARG A 190 28.27 -23.03 3.04
C ARG A 190 26.93 -23.36 3.68
N ALA A 191 25.95 -23.74 2.87
CA ALA A 191 24.75 -24.44 3.32
C ALA A 191 24.71 -25.86 2.73
N THR A 192 24.23 -26.83 3.52
CA THR A 192 24.01 -28.21 3.07
C THR A 192 22.57 -28.62 3.38
N THR A 193 21.82 -29.05 2.38
CA THR A 193 20.45 -29.54 2.54
C THR A 193 20.45 -31.06 2.74
N TYR A 194 19.54 -31.53 3.60
CA TYR A 194 19.37 -32.93 3.97
C TYR A 194 17.90 -33.35 3.81
N GLY A 195 17.69 -34.64 3.61
CA GLY A 195 16.38 -35.26 3.57
C GLY A 195 16.33 -36.57 4.33
N GLN A 196 15.14 -36.99 4.75
CA GLN A 196 14.88 -38.28 5.35
C GLN A 196 13.49 -38.79 4.95
N LEU A 197 13.41 -40.06 4.56
CA LEU A 197 12.15 -40.70 4.18
C LEU A 197 11.34 -41.06 5.43
N VAL A 198 10.06 -40.70 5.45
CA VAL A 198 9.18 -40.94 6.60
C VAL A 198 7.83 -41.54 6.22
N GLU A 199 7.30 -42.37 7.12
CA GLU A 199 5.91 -42.81 7.15
C GLU A 199 5.20 -42.09 8.31
N SER A 200 4.11 -41.37 8.02
CA SER A 200 3.25 -40.75 9.04
C SER A 200 1.81 -40.66 8.57
N LYS A 201 0.86 -41.19 9.36
CA LYS A 201 -0.57 -41.12 9.04
C LYS A 201 -1.11 -39.68 9.11
N TYR A 202 -0.54 -38.85 9.97
CA TYR A 202 -0.95 -37.46 10.08
C TYR A 202 -0.54 -36.67 8.83
N LEU A 203 0.73 -36.79 8.40
CA LEU A 203 1.20 -36.15 7.16
C LEU A 203 0.39 -36.62 5.95
N TRP A 204 -0.01 -37.91 5.93
CA TRP A 204 -0.87 -38.45 4.89
C TRP A 204 -2.22 -37.73 4.78
N LYS A 205 -2.85 -37.45 5.93
CA LYS A 205 -4.13 -36.73 5.99
C LYS A 205 -4.09 -35.32 5.40
N LEU A 206 -2.91 -34.68 5.44
CA LEU A 206 -2.72 -33.34 4.91
C LEU A 206 -2.59 -33.31 3.38
N HIS A 207 -2.34 -34.46 2.73
CA HIS A 207 -2.03 -34.54 1.31
C HIS A 207 -3.13 -35.21 0.49
N ASP A 208 -3.53 -36.42 0.88
CA ASP A 208 -4.32 -37.29 0.02
C ASP A 208 -5.82 -37.21 0.36
N LEU A 209 -6.54 -36.28 -0.25
CA LEU A 209 -7.98 -36.19 -0.02
C LEU A 209 -8.72 -37.45 -0.51
N HIS A 210 -8.27 -38.08 -1.60
CA HIS A 210 -8.98 -39.17 -2.25
C HIS A 210 -9.11 -40.39 -1.33
N ASP A 211 -8.00 -40.97 -0.86
CA ASP A 211 -8.09 -42.16 0.00
C ASP A 211 -8.66 -41.83 1.39
N ASN A 212 -8.57 -40.57 1.84
CA ASN A 212 -9.18 -40.15 3.10
C ASN A 212 -10.71 -40.03 2.99
N GLU A 213 -11.24 -39.44 1.92
CA GLU A 213 -12.70 -39.28 1.76
C GLU A 213 -13.42 -40.58 1.40
N VAL A 214 -12.75 -41.54 0.74
CA VAL A 214 -13.29 -42.89 0.50
C VAL A 214 -13.71 -43.57 1.81
N GLN A 215 -13.09 -43.19 2.94
CA GLN A 215 -13.43 -43.70 4.27
C GLN A 215 -14.61 -42.97 4.94
N ALA A 216 -15.13 -41.88 4.37
CA ALA A 216 -16.17 -41.05 4.98
C ALA A 216 -17.59 -41.64 4.89
N LEU A 217 -17.85 -42.60 3.99
CA LEU A 217 -19.14 -43.29 3.81
C LEU A 217 -20.36 -42.34 3.76
N ASP A 218 -20.29 -41.25 3.00
CA ASP A 218 -21.30 -40.19 2.99
C ASP A 218 -21.85 -39.78 1.61
N ASP A 219 -21.57 -40.59 0.58
CA ASP A 219 -22.02 -40.41 -0.82
C ASP A 219 -21.66 -39.05 -1.45
N ILE A 220 -20.69 -38.31 -0.88
CA ILE A 220 -20.13 -37.08 -1.42
C ILE A 220 -18.67 -37.31 -1.80
N HIS A 221 -18.34 -37.03 -3.06
CA HIS A 221 -17.02 -37.22 -3.64
C HIS A 221 -16.42 -35.87 -4.05
N LEU A 222 -15.53 -35.31 -3.25
CA LEU A 222 -14.82 -34.09 -3.60
C LEU A 222 -13.71 -34.35 -4.62
N VAL A 223 -13.20 -35.58 -4.66
CA VAL A 223 -12.18 -36.04 -5.60
C VAL A 223 -12.74 -37.19 -6.44
N PRO A 224 -13.29 -36.87 -7.63
CA PRO A 224 -13.86 -37.85 -8.54
C PRO A 224 -12.86 -38.95 -8.92
N THR A 225 -13.30 -40.21 -9.06
CA THR A 225 -12.41 -41.33 -9.42
C THR A 225 -11.75 -41.13 -10.79
N THR A 226 -12.42 -40.38 -11.68
CA THR A 226 -11.90 -40.07 -13.02
C THR A 226 -11.03 -38.81 -13.06
N LYS A 227 -10.92 -38.07 -11.95
CA LYS A 227 -10.21 -36.78 -11.83
C LYS A 227 -9.55 -36.63 -10.46
N GLU A 228 -8.68 -37.58 -10.11
CA GLU A 228 -7.99 -37.66 -8.81
C GLU A 228 -7.18 -36.39 -8.46
N THR A 229 -6.87 -35.54 -9.44
CA THR A 229 -6.07 -34.31 -9.27
C THR A 229 -6.88 -33.02 -9.24
N ILE A 230 -8.22 -33.10 -9.32
CA ILE A 230 -9.07 -31.90 -9.42
C ILE A 230 -8.96 -30.99 -8.19
N LEU A 231 -8.72 -31.57 -7.02
CA LEU A 231 -8.52 -30.88 -5.77
C LEU A 231 -7.22 -31.43 -5.18
N CYS A 232 -6.23 -30.56 -5.09
CA CYS A 232 -4.88 -30.96 -4.70
C CYS A 232 -4.32 -29.97 -3.67
N VAL A 233 -3.36 -30.44 -2.88
CA VAL A 233 -2.38 -29.51 -2.31
C VAL A 233 -1.43 -29.08 -3.41
N LYS A 234 -0.89 -27.87 -3.30
CA LYS A 234 0.26 -27.48 -4.13
C LYS A 234 1.32 -28.56 -3.97
N SER A 235 1.81 -29.12 -5.08
CA SER A 235 2.84 -30.17 -5.10
C SER A 235 4.20 -29.58 -4.72
N GLN A 236 4.32 -28.99 -3.53
CA GLN A 236 5.55 -28.45 -2.95
C GLN A 236 5.32 -28.02 -1.50
N GLN A 237 6.14 -28.60 -0.63
CA GLN A 237 6.66 -28.09 0.64
C GLN A 237 5.73 -27.41 1.65
N LEU A 238 5.48 -28.12 2.75
CA LEU A 238 4.89 -27.56 3.96
C LEU A 238 5.99 -27.30 5.01
N ALA A 239 6.19 -26.04 5.41
CA ALA A 239 7.06 -25.69 6.53
C ALA A 239 6.33 -25.96 7.86
N MET A 240 6.86 -26.87 8.69
CA MET A 240 6.23 -27.25 9.95
C MET A 240 7.22 -27.73 11.00
N HIS A 241 6.80 -27.66 12.26
CA HIS A 241 7.55 -28.20 13.40
C HIS A 241 7.40 -29.72 13.46
N CYS A 242 8.24 -30.46 12.73
CA CYS A 242 8.12 -31.91 12.65
C CYS A 242 8.47 -32.61 13.97
N ASP A 243 9.22 -31.95 14.87
CA ASP A 243 9.45 -32.42 16.25
C ASP A 243 8.16 -32.74 17.00
N ALA A 244 7.08 -31.98 16.76
CA ALA A 244 5.78 -32.21 17.37
C ALA A 244 5.09 -33.49 16.87
N LEU A 245 5.60 -34.11 15.79
CA LEU A 245 5.13 -35.36 15.21
C LEU A 245 6.10 -36.52 15.44
N GLN A 246 7.14 -36.35 16.26
CA GLN A 246 8.20 -37.34 16.43
C GLN A 246 7.65 -38.74 16.79
N ASP A 247 6.63 -38.82 17.64
CA ASP A 247 6.01 -40.09 18.06
C ASP A 247 5.07 -40.68 16.99
N GLU A 248 4.69 -39.90 15.98
CA GLU A 248 3.81 -40.28 14.86
C GLU A 248 4.56 -40.47 13.54
N ILE A 249 5.89 -40.35 13.57
CA ILE A 249 6.80 -40.51 12.45
C ILE A 249 7.58 -41.82 12.61
N LYS A 250 7.52 -42.65 11.58
CA LYS A 250 8.39 -43.82 11.44
C LYS A 250 9.45 -43.52 10.38
N LEU A 251 10.71 -43.55 10.81
CA LEU A 251 11.87 -43.29 9.95
C LEU A 251 12.13 -44.48 9.03
N LEU A 252 12.19 -44.22 7.72
CA LEU A 252 12.39 -45.24 6.68
C LEU A 252 13.80 -45.20 6.07
N SER A 253 14.56 -44.12 6.25
CA SER A 253 15.96 -44.01 5.82
C SER A 253 16.82 -43.36 6.91
N GLU A 254 18.14 -43.51 6.80
CA GLU A 254 19.07 -42.56 7.41
C GLU A 254 18.94 -41.18 6.75
N PRO A 255 19.37 -40.09 7.42
CA PRO A 255 19.50 -38.78 6.77
C PRO A 255 20.45 -38.84 5.58
N PHE A 256 20.02 -38.31 4.44
CA PHE A 256 20.82 -38.21 3.22
C PHE A 256 21.06 -36.75 2.83
N LYS A 257 22.27 -36.46 2.34
CA LYS A 257 22.65 -35.14 1.84
C LYS A 257 22.10 -34.95 0.42
N ILE A 258 21.56 -33.76 0.13
CA ILE A 258 20.91 -33.45 -1.14
C ILE A 258 21.77 -32.49 -1.97
N PHE A 259 21.91 -31.23 -1.52
CA PHE A 259 22.69 -30.19 -2.21
C PHE A 259 23.67 -29.47 -1.27
N GLU A 260 24.70 -28.87 -1.86
CA GLU A 260 25.64 -27.97 -1.19
C GLU A 260 25.70 -26.64 -1.93
N PHE A 261 25.56 -25.55 -1.18
CA PHE A 261 25.65 -24.19 -1.69
C PHE A 261 26.83 -23.50 -1.03
N ASP A 262 27.93 -23.36 -1.77
CA ASP A 262 29.12 -22.60 -1.35
C ASP A 262 28.89 -21.10 -1.60
N PHE A 263 28.74 -20.29 -0.55
CA PHE A 263 28.40 -18.86 -0.67
C PHE A 263 29.53 -18.04 -1.31
N TRP A 264 30.77 -18.52 -1.16
CA TRP A 264 31.97 -17.91 -1.75
C TRP A 264 32.14 -18.21 -3.25
N ARG A 265 31.26 -19.02 -3.84
CA ARG A 265 31.18 -19.28 -5.29
C ARG A 265 29.88 -18.75 -5.85
N ARG A 266 29.92 -18.32 -7.11
CA ARG A 266 28.71 -17.99 -7.87
C ARG A 266 27.90 -19.29 -8.11
N PRO A 267 26.67 -19.44 -7.58
CA PRO A 267 25.89 -20.66 -7.74
C PRO A 267 25.25 -20.78 -9.14
N GLU A 268 24.92 -22.00 -9.55
CA GLU A 268 24.14 -22.29 -10.76
C GLU A 268 22.64 -22.05 -10.50
N SER A 269 21.89 -21.66 -11.53
CA SER A 269 20.43 -21.41 -11.43
C SER A 269 19.59 -22.69 -11.34
N ARG A 270 20.20 -23.83 -11.65
CA ARG A 270 19.56 -25.14 -11.57
C ARG A 270 20.63 -26.17 -11.26
N GLY A 271 20.29 -27.11 -10.40
CA GLY A 271 21.16 -28.24 -10.08
C GLY A 271 20.32 -29.50 -9.89
N GLU A 272 20.95 -30.64 -10.17
CA GLU A 272 20.31 -31.94 -10.12
C GLU A 272 21.20 -32.92 -9.36
N SER A 273 20.60 -33.70 -8.47
CA SER A 273 21.28 -34.69 -7.65
C SER A 273 20.53 -36.01 -7.74
N LYS A 274 21.23 -37.08 -8.16
CA LYS A 274 20.68 -38.43 -8.18
C LYS A 274 21.22 -39.20 -6.98
N LEU A 275 20.31 -39.59 -6.10
CA LEU A 275 20.59 -40.24 -4.84
C LEU A 275 20.04 -41.65 -4.88
N LEU A 276 20.78 -42.60 -4.30
CA LEU A 276 20.32 -43.95 -4.07
C LEU A 276 20.16 -44.16 -2.57
N ILE A 277 18.92 -44.12 -2.09
CA ILE A 277 18.61 -44.11 -0.66
C ILE A 277 18.30 -45.53 -0.22
N LYS A 278 19.06 -46.04 0.75
CA LYS A 278 18.80 -47.36 1.33
C LYS A 278 17.78 -47.27 2.45
N ALA A 279 16.71 -48.06 2.36
CA ALA A 279 15.69 -48.14 3.40
C ALA A 279 16.17 -48.93 4.62
N ILE A 280 16.03 -48.35 5.82
CA ILE A 280 16.40 -49.00 7.09
C ILE A 280 15.25 -49.82 7.68
N ASN A 281 14.01 -49.53 7.29
CA ASN A 281 12.78 -50.18 7.71
C ASN A 281 11.83 -50.36 6.52
N GLY A 282 10.99 -51.39 6.55
CA GLY A 282 9.90 -51.54 5.58
C GLY A 282 8.68 -50.71 5.98
N GLY A 283 7.97 -50.13 5.02
CA GLY A 283 6.85 -49.21 5.25
C GLY A 283 6.36 -48.51 3.98
N THR A 284 5.55 -47.48 4.14
CA THR A 284 5.10 -46.61 3.03
C THR A 284 5.69 -45.22 3.20
N VAL A 285 6.49 -44.77 2.23
CA VAL A 285 7.02 -43.41 2.21
C VAL A 285 5.87 -42.46 1.90
N HIS A 286 5.42 -41.72 2.90
CA HIS A 286 4.40 -40.67 2.74
C HIS A 286 5.02 -39.32 2.41
N ALA A 287 6.23 -39.06 2.91
CA ALA A 287 6.91 -37.78 2.69
C ALA A 287 8.44 -37.89 2.80
N VAL A 288 9.11 -36.87 2.26
CA VAL A 288 10.50 -36.51 2.56
C VAL A 288 10.49 -35.33 3.54
N VAL A 289 11.03 -35.53 4.74
CA VAL A 289 11.30 -34.42 5.68
C VAL A 289 12.68 -33.87 5.33
N SER A 290 12.75 -32.56 5.06
CA SER A 290 13.94 -31.85 4.60
C SER A 290 14.30 -30.70 5.54
N TRP A 291 15.59 -30.44 5.67
CA TRP A 291 16.16 -29.35 6.48
C TRP A 291 17.55 -28.98 5.95
N TRP A 292 18.20 -27.99 6.57
CA TRP A 292 19.55 -27.58 6.20
C TRP A 292 20.46 -27.36 7.40
N ILE A 293 21.77 -27.41 7.12
CA ILE A 293 22.85 -27.08 8.05
C ILE A 293 23.69 -25.98 7.42
N LEU A 294 23.86 -24.87 8.14
CA LEU A 294 24.76 -23.78 7.78
C LEU A 294 26.11 -23.98 8.43
N GLN A 295 27.15 -24.02 7.60
CA GLN A 295 28.52 -23.79 8.00
C GLN A 295 28.81 -22.28 7.90
N LEU A 296 29.05 -21.63 9.02
CA LEU A 296 29.19 -20.18 9.07
C LEU A 296 30.62 -19.69 8.82
N ASP A 297 31.64 -20.50 9.13
CA ASP A 297 33.06 -20.19 8.93
C ASP A 297 33.77 -21.15 7.97
N ARG A 298 34.92 -20.73 7.43
CA ARG A 298 35.68 -21.49 6.44
C ARG A 298 36.27 -22.78 7.02
N GLU A 299 36.67 -22.74 8.28
CA GLU A 299 37.32 -23.85 8.98
C GLU A 299 36.35 -24.99 9.33
N GLY A 300 35.03 -24.74 9.26
CA GLY A 300 34.03 -25.75 9.63
C GLY A 300 34.02 -25.99 11.14
N THR A 301 34.00 -24.92 11.93
CA THR A 301 33.94 -25.01 13.40
C THR A 301 32.71 -24.34 13.98
N LEU A 302 31.97 -23.56 13.18
CA LEU A 302 30.74 -22.89 13.57
C LEU A 302 29.58 -23.34 12.67
N TYR A 303 28.57 -23.95 13.29
CA TYR A 303 27.40 -24.46 12.58
C TYR A 303 26.08 -23.99 13.21
N TYR A 304 25.07 -23.84 12.34
CA TYR A 304 23.67 -23.71 12.73
C TYR A 304 22.85 -24.75 11.97
N SER A 305 21.88 -25.40 12.61
CA SER A 305 21.09 -26.46 12.00
C SER A 305 19.60 -26.24 12.27
N THR A 306 18.78 -26.46 11.23
CA THR A 306 17.31 -26.54 11.30
C THR A 306 16.82 -27.98 11.37
N GLY A 307 17.73 -28.94 11.60
CA GLY A 307 17.39 -30.37 11.66
C GLY A 307 16.50 -30.72 12.86
N PRO A 308 15.64 -31.74 12.71
CA PRO A 308 14.74 -32.18 13.78
C PRO A 308 15.52 -32.81 14.95
N LYS A 309 14.93 -32.86 16.14
CA LYS A 309 15.62 -33.35 17.36
C LYS A 309 16.06 -34.81 17.28
N TRP A 310 15.38 -35.66 16.50
CA TRP A 310 15.68 -37.09 16.42
C TRP A 310 16.95 -37.44 15.63
N ILE A 311 17.57 -36.50 14.91
CA ILE A 311 18.83 -36.80 14.19
C ILE A 311 20.08 -36.78 15.08
N GLY A 312 19.97 -36.38 16.35
CA GLY A 312 21.03 -36.53 17.36
C GLY A 312 22.38 -35.92 16.96
N LEU A 313 22.42 -34.61 16.70
CA LEU A 313 23.66 -33.90 16.34
C LEU A 313 24.62 -33.77 17.53
N GLU A 314 25.94 -33.72 17.26
CA GLU A 314 26.98 -33.53 18.29
C GLU A 314 26.77 -32.24 19.11
N GLU A 315 27.10 -32.28 20.41
CA GLU A 315 27.08 -31.11 21.30
C GLU A 315 27.94 -29.98 20.72
N GLY A 316 27.28 -28.91 20.26
CA GLY A 316 27.93 -27.76 19.58
C GLY A 316 27.45 -27.49 18.16
N MET A 317 26.93 -28.51 17.44
CA MET A 317 26.15 -28.33 16.20
C MET A 317 24.68 -27.95 16.47
N GLY A 318 24.31 -28.02 17.75
CA GLY A 318 23.25 -27.31 18.48
C GLY A 318 21.79 -27.66 18.17
N SER A 319 21.48 -28.92 17.93
CA SER A 319 20.10 -29.38 18.13
C SER A 319 19.61 -29.04 19.55
N GLY A 320 18.55 -28.24 19.72
CA GLY A 320 17.96 -28.01 21.04
C GLY A 320 16.85 -26.96 21.15
N ASP A 321 17.11 -25.73 20.73
CA ASP A 321 16.22 -24.59 21.00
C ASP A 321 15.17 -24.38 19.90
N TRP A 322 13.92 -24.17 20.29
CA TRP A 322 12.80 -23.92 19.38
C TRP A 322 12.87 -22.49 18.81
N CYS A 323 12.59 -22.35 17.52
CA CYS A 323 12.39 -21.07 16.84
C CYS A 323 11.24 -21.21 15.83
N ASP A 324 10.57 -20.14 15.43
CA ASP A 324 9.42 -20.19 14.51
C ASP A 324 9.75 -19.68 13.10
N HIS A 325 10.81 -18.88 12.95
CA HIS A 325 11.27 -18.32 11.69
C HIS A 325 11.86 -19.37 10.73
N TRP A 326 12.44 -20.44 11.27
CA TRP A 326 12.91 -21.59 10.51
C TRP A 326 12.32 -22.90 11.05
N LYS A 327 11.86 -23.74 10.13
CA LYS A 327 11.20 -25.03 10.39
C LYS A 327 11.81 -26.11 9.51
N GLN A 328 11.34 -27.34 9.68
CA GLN A 328 11.57 -28.39 8.71
C GLN A 328 10.53 -28.29 7.59
N CYS A 329 10.85 -28.93 6.47
CA CYS A 329 10.05 -28.88 5.27
C CYS A 329 9.58 -30.27 4.88
N VAL A 330 8.28 -30.44 4.69
CA VAL A 330 7.68 -31.73 4.34
C VAL A 330 7.29 -31.71 2.87
N TYR A 331 7.86 -32.63 2.11
CA TYR A 331 7.52 -32.89 0.72
C TYR A 331 6.72 -34.18 0.64
N PHE A 332 5.44 -34.08 0.31
CA PHE A 332 4.57 -35.24 0.19
C PHE A 332 4.91 -36.06 -1.06
N VAL A 333 4.85 -37.38 -0.94
CA VAL A 333 4.96 -38.29 -2.08
C VAL A 333 3.58 -38.40 -2.74
N PRO A 334 3.45 -38.09 -4.05
CA PRO A 334 2.18 -38.21 -4.78
C PRO A 334 1.57 -39.61 -4.75
N GLY A 335 0.29 -39.71 -5.12
CA GLY A 335 -0.43 -40.98 -5.28
C GLY A 335 -0.72 -41.64 -3.93
N LYS A 336 -0.47 -42.95 -3.79
CA LYS A 336 -0.70 -43.78 -2.58
C LYS A 336 0.52 -43.88 -1.65
N GLY A 337 1.50 -43.01 -1.85
CA GLY A 337 2.82 -43.13 -1.26
C GLY A 337 3.60 -44.30 -1.86
N LEU A 338 4.88 -44.41 -1.48
CA LEU A 338 5.78 -45.39 -2.06
C LEU A 338 6.06 -46.53 -1.07
N LEU A 339 5.58 -47.74 -1.38
CA LEU A 339 5.88 -48.93 -0.57
C LEU A 339 7.36 -49.30 -0.71
N VAL A 340 8.02 -49.53 0.43
CA VAL A 340 9.44 -49.90 0.49
C VAL A 340 9.67 -51.04 1.46
N SER A 341 10.54 -51.97 1.10
CA SER A 341 11.03 -53.05 1.95
C SER A 341 12.34 -52.66 2.64
N LYS A 342 12.61 -53.25 3.81
CA LYS A 342 13.90 -53.06 4.47
C LYS A 342 15.04 -53.50 3.53
N ASP A 343 16.13 -52.71 3.51
CA ASP A 343 17.31 -52.86 2.66
C ASP A 343 17.06 -52.63 1.15
N GLU A 344 15.85 -52.23 0.74
CA GLU A 344 15.57 -51.80 -0.63
C GLU A 344 16.26 -50.46 -0.94
N GLU A 345 16.76 -50.32 -2.16
CA GLU A 345 17.41 -49.10 -2.65
C GLU A 345 16.43 -48.30 -3.52
N LEU A 346 16.14 -47.06 -3.11
CA LEU A 346 15.21 -46.17 -3.78
C LEU A 346 15.98 -45.08 -4.53
N PRO A 347 15.87 -45.01 -5.87
CA PRO A 347 16.45 -43.93 -6.64
C PRO A 347 15.59 -42.66 -6.49
N LEU A 348 16.20 -41.59 -5.98
CA LEU A 348 15.60 -40.27 -5.82
C LEU A 348 16.38 -39.25 -6.64
N HIS A 349 15.67 -38.53 -7.51
CA HIS A 349 16.17 -37.40 -8.27
C HIS A 349 15.71 -36.12 -7.58
N ALA A 350 16.63 -35.39 -6.99
CA ALA A 350 16.38 -34.06 -6.45
C ALA A 350 16.77 -33.00 -7.47
N ILE A 351 15.94 -31.96 -7.61
CA ILE A 351 16.17 -30.84 -8.52
C ILE A 351 16.01 -29.56 -7.71
N HIS A 352 16.88 -28.58 -7.92
CA HIS A 352 16.62 -27.23 -7.43
C HIS A 352 16.53 -26.24 -8.59
N THR A 353 15.68 -25.23 -8.41
CA THR A 353 15.60 -24.03 -9.26
C THR A 353 16.31 -22.87 -8.56
N ASP A 354 16.08 -21.64 -9.01
CA ASP A 354 16.56 -20.43 -8.34
C ASP A 354 15.91 -20.21 -6.95
N ILE A 355 14.73 -20.78 -6.72
CA ILE A 355 13.90 -20.47 -5.53
C ILE A 355 13.29 -21.69 -4.83
N SER A 356 13.45 -22.91 -5.36
CA SER A 356 12.80 -24.10 -4.81
C SER A 356 13.60 -25.38 -4.99
N ILE A 357 13.29 -26.39 -4.20
CA ILE A 357 13.82 -27.75 -4.25
C ILE A 357 12.64 -28.70 -4.47
N SER A 358 12.77 -29.67 -5.38
CA SER A 358 11.80 -30.72 -5.64
C SER A 358 12.45 -32.10 -5.63
N TYR A 359 11.64 -33.13 -5.42
CA TYR A 359 12.06 -34.53 -5.33
C TYR A 359 11.17 -35.40 -6.21
N GLU A 360 11.80 -36.27 -7.01
CA GLU A 360 11.13 -37.21 -7.90
C GLU A 360 11.72 -38.62 -7.72
N PHE A 361 10.89 -39.64 -7.56
CA PHE A 361 11.36 -41.03 -7.47
C PHE A 361 11.44 -41.65 -8.87
N GLU A 362 12.58 -42.25 -9.24
CA GLU A 362 12.80 -42.85 -10.57
C GLU A 362 12.21 -44.27 -10.67
N ILE A 363 10.90 -44.44 -10.44
CA ILE A 363 10.22 -45.74 -10.51
C ILE A 363 9.27 -45.76 -11.71
N GLN A 364 9.34 -46.83 -12.54
CA GLN A 364 8.56 -46.94 -13.80
C GLN A 364 7.04 -46.83 -13.61
N ALA A 365 6.51 -47.20 -12.44
CA ALA A 365 5.10 -47.02 -12.10
C ALA A 365 4.75 -45.55 -11.81
N PHE A 366 5.70 -44.78 -11.25
CA PHE A 366 5.53 -43.39 -10.83
C PHE A 366 5.60 -42.40 -12.01
N ARG A 367 6.40 -42.71 -13.04
CA ARG A 367 6.52 -41.85 -14.24
C ARG A 367 5.20 -41.66 -15.01
N ARG A 368 4.31 -42.66 -15.03
CA ARG A 368 3.00 -42.53 -15.70
C ARG A 368 2.02 -41.67 -14.92
N GLU A 369 2.08 -41.68 -13.59
CA GLU A 369 1.23 -40.83 -12.75
C GLU A 369 1.74 -39.38 -12.79
N VAL A 370 3.05 -39.14 -12.66
CA VAL A 370 3.64 -37.78 -12.69
C VAL A 370 3.47 -37.07 -14.04
N GLU A 371 3.59 -37.75 -15.18
CA GLU A 371 3.36 -37.16 -16.52
C GLU A 371 1.89 -36.71 -16.74
N LEU A 372 0.93 -37.24 -15.99
CA LEU A 372 -0.48 -36.81 -15.99
C LEU A 372 -0.73 -35.60 -15.08
N TYR A 373 0.11 -35.35 -14.07
CA TYR A 373 -0.02 -34.23 -13.12
C TYR A 373 0.34 -32.87 -13.75
N ASP A 374 1.32 -32.81 -14.67
CA ASP A 374 1.83 -31.55 -15.23
C ASP A 374 0.99 -30.97 -16.39
N PHE A 375 0.08 -31.76 -16.98
CA PHE A 375 -0.67 -31.37 -18.20
C PHE A 375 -2.10 -30.85 -17.96
N ALA A 376 -2.59 -30.78 -16.73
CA ALA A 376 -3.98 -30.42 -16.42
C ALA A 376 -4.09 -29.17 -15.52
N GLN A 377 -3.49 -28.03 -15.90
CA GLN A 377 -3.46 -26.83 -15.04
C GLN A 377 -4.74 -25.96 -15.04
N GLU A 378 -5.63 -26.07 -16.03
CA GLU A 378 -6.71 -25.07 -16.19
C GLU A 378 -7.93 -25.27 -15.26
N ASP A 379 -8.11 -26.45 -14.66
CA ASP A 379 -9.31 -26.83 -13.86
C ASP A 379 -9.03 -27.26 -12.40
N GLN A 380 -7.77 -27.22 -11.92
CA GLN A 380 -7.43 -27.67 -10.55
C GLN A 380 -7.72 -26.61 -9.48
N LEU A 381 -8.26 -27.06 -8.34
CA LEU A 381 -8.46 -26.25 -7.14
C LEU A 381 -7.39 -26.60 -6.09
N ILE A 382 -6.51 -25.64 -5.79
CA ILE A 382 -5.45 -25.80 -4.78
C ILE A 382 -5.95 -25.30 -3.42
N LEU A 383 -5.91 -26.14 -2.40
CA LEU A 383 -6.26 -25.81 -1.02
C LEU A 383 -5.07 -26.00 -0.05
N PRO A 384 -5.04 -25.29 1.09
CA PRO A 384 -4.06 -25.54 2.15
C PRO A 384 -4.10 -26.99 2.64
N PRO A 385 -2.97 -27.60 3.05
CA PRO A 385 -2.94 -28.99 3.54
C PRO A 385 -3.88 -29.25 4.73
N GLU A 386 -4.05 -28.27 5.62
CA GLU A 386 -4.98 -28.37 6.74
C GLU A 386 -6.43 -28.40 6.27
N ARG A 387 -6.76 -27.68 5.19
CA ARG A 387 -8.10 -27.68 4.60
C ARG A 387 -8.41 -29.03 3.93
N ILE A 388 -7.40 -29.64 3.29
CA ILE A 388 -7.49 -31.02 2.78
C ILE A 388 -7.82 -31.99 3.91
N ALA A 389 -7.09 -31.91 5.02
CA ALA A 389 -7.34 -32.79 6.15
C ALA A 389 -8.73 -32.61 6.78
N VAL A 390 -9.25 -31.37 6.84
CA VAL A 390 -10.63 -31.11 7.29
C VAL A 390 -11.66 -31.76 6.35
N TYR A 391 -11.48 -31.62 5.04
CA TYR A 391 -12.37 -32.21 4.05
C TYR A 391 -12.29 -33.74 3.97
N GLY A 392 -11.18 -34.34 4.41
CA GLY A 392 -11.03 -35.79 4.58
C GLY A 392 -11.46 -36.32 5.95
N ASP A 393 -11.84 -35.47 6.91
CA ASP A 393 -12.19 -35.91 8.26
C ASP A 393 -13.66 -36.36 8.35
N SER A 394 -13.87 -37.66 8.54
CA SER A 394 -15.22 -38.25 8.59
C SER A 394 -16.10 -37.69 9.71
N ASN A 395 -15.53 -37.29 10.86
CA ASN A 395 -16.33 -36.75 11.97
C ASN A 395 -16.82 -35.33 11.64
N TRP A 396 -15.95 -34.51 11.06
CA TRP A 396 -16.31 -33.17 10.59
C TRP A 396 -17.38 -33.23 9.49
N ARG A 397 -17.17 -34.09 8.47
CA ARG A 397 -18.13 -34.28 7.38
C ARG A 397 -19.48 -34.77 7.90
N CYS A 398 -19.49 -35.77 8.77
CA CYS A 398 -20.70 -36.30 9.39
C CYS A 398 -21.48 -35.19 10.13
N SER A 399 -20.78 -34.38 10.93
CA SER A 399 -21.36 -33.25 11.66
C SER A 399 -21.97 -32.21 10.72
N MET A 400 -21.26 -31.85 9.64
CA MET A 400 -21.75 -30.90 8.63
C MET A 400 -22.98 -31.44 7.90
N LEU A 401 -22.96 -32.71 7.50
CA LEU A 401 -24.08 -33.34 6.80
C LEU A 401 -25.31 -33.50 7.69
N GLU A 402 -25.14 -33.85 8.97
CA GLU A 402 -26.24 -33.85 9.91
C GLU A 402 -26.86 -32.45 10.08
N ALA A 403 -26.03 -31.39 10.11
CA ALA A 403 -26.51 -30.02 10.20
C ALA A 403 -27.29 -29.63 8.94
N VAL A 404 -26.78 -29.94 7.74
CA VAL A 404 -27.48 -29.72 6.46
C VAL A 404 -28.80 -30.52 6.39
N LYS A 405 -28.80 -31.81 6.78
CA LYS A 405 -30.02 -32.65 6.85
C LYS A 405 -31.08 -32.05 7.77
N LYS A 406 -30.67 -31.55 8.95
CA LYS A 406 -31.58 -30.86 9.87
C LYS A 406 -32.10 -29.54 9.29
N ALA A 407 -31.24 -28.77 8.61
CA ALA A 407 -31.63 -27.51 7.96
C ALA A 407 -32.63 -27.74 6.82
N LEU A 408 -32.50 -28.82 6.05
CA LEU A 408 -33.40 -29.15 4.94
C LEU A 408 -34.72 -29.80 5.38
N LYS A 409 -34.80 -30.35 6.60
CA LYS A 409 -35.95 -31.11 7.09
C LYS A 409 -37.25 -30.30 6.99
N GLY A 410 -38.25 -30.85 6.29
CA GLY A 410 -39.60 -30.29 6.17
C GLY A 410 -39.75 -29.15 5.15
N ARG A 411 -38.71 -28.85 4.36
CA ARG A 411 -38.73 -27.82 3.31
C ARG A 411 -38.99 -28.46 1.93
N VAL A 412 -39.75 -27.76 1.09
CA VAL A 412 -40.06 -28.18 -0.29
C VAL A 412 -39.47 -27.14 -1.24
N CYS A 413 -38.50 -27.57 -2.07
CA CYS A 413 -37.76 -26.72 -3.00
C CYS A 413 -37.08 -25.47 -2.38
N PRO A 414 -36.27 -25.59 -1.30
CA PRO A 414 -35.71 -24.42 -0.62
C PRO A 414 -34.71 -23.67 -1.51
N LEU A 415 -34.75 -22.32 -1.43
CA LEU A 415 -33.67 -21.47 -1.95
C LEU A 415 -32.58 -21.32 -0.89
N CYS A 416 -31.37 -21.79 -1.22
CA CYS A 416 -30.22 -21.83 -0.33
C CYS A 416 -29.14 -20.86 -0.83
N LEU A 417 -28.48 -20.14 0.08
CA LEU A 417 -27.38 -19.24 -0.23
C LEU A 417 -26.14 -19.62 0.60
N VAL A 418 -25.00 -19.79 -0.08
CA VAL A 418 -23.68 -20.05 0.50
C VAL A 418 -22.79 -18.82 0.28
N PRO A 419 -22.61 -17.96 1.31
CA PRO A 419 -21.96 -16.66 1.13
C PRO A 419 -20.43 -16.70 1.21
N ASP A 420 -19.84 -17.82 1.63
CA ASP A 420 -18.41 -18.00 1.87
C ASP A 420 -17.77 -18.90 0.78
N ASP A 421 -16.53 -19.36 1.00
CA ASP A 421 -15.77 -20.19 0.06
C ASP A 421 -15.96 -21.71 0.29
N SER A 422 -17.05 -22.12 0.93
CA SER A 422 -17.36 -23.53 1.18
C SER A 422 -17.85 -24.26 -0.07
N VAL A 423 -16.98 -25.09 -0.65
CA VAL A 423 -17.39 -26.00 -1.74
C VAL A 423 -18.15 -27.23 -1.22
N PHE A 424 -17.83 -27.70 -0.01
CA PHE A 424 -18.46 -28.88 0.59
C PHE A 424 -19.95 -28.64 0.88
N LEU A 425 -20.31 -27.49 1.49
CA LEU A 425 -21.71 -27.19 1.79
C LEU A 425 -22.55 -26.98 0.54
N THR A 426 -22.01 -26.36 -0.51
CA THR A 426 -22.70 -26.24 -1.80
C THR A 426 -23.05 -27.60 -2.39
N ILE A 427 -22.08 -28.54 -2.39
CA ILE A 427 -22.29 -29.91 -2.86
C ILE A 427 -23.30 -30.65 -1.97
N ALA A 428 -23.13 -30.58 -0.65
CA ALA A 428 -24.00 -31.25 0.31
C ALA A 428 -25.47 -30.80 0.18
N LEU A 429 -25.73 -29.50 -0.02
CA LEU A 429 -27.09 -28.98 -0.24
C LEU A 429 -27.70 -29.54 -1.53
N ALA A 430 -26.94 -29.51 -2.63
CA ALA A 430 -27.41 -29.95 -3.93
C ALA A 430 -27.63 -31.48 -4.01
N ASN A 431 -26.79 -32.26 -3.32
CA ASN A 431 -26.86 -33.71 -3.24
C ASN A 431 -28.00 -34.19 -2.31
N LEU A 432 -28.11 -33.65 -1.10
CA LEU A 432 -29.10 -34.12 -0.11
C LEU A 432 -30.55 -33.71 -0.40
N CYS A 433 -30.77 -32.71 -1.26
CA CYS A 433 -32.10 -32.28 -1.67
C CYS A 433 -32.17 -31.99 -3.17
N GLU A 434 -32.74 -32.93 -3.93
CA GLU A 434 -32.92 -32.83 -5.39
C GLU A 434 -33.75 -31.61 -5.82
N THR A 435 -34.58 -31.08 -4.94
CA THR A 435 -35.45 -29.93 -5.22
C THR A 435 -34.86 -28.59 -4.78
N SER A 436 -33.72 -28.59 -4.08
CA SER A 436 -33.07 -27.35 -3.64
C SER A 436 -32.47 -26.58 -4.83
N HIS A 437 -32.49 -25.27 -4.72
CA HIS A 437 -31.75 -24.36 -5.60
C HIS A 437 -30.70 -23.65 -4.76
N VAL A 438 -29.43 -23.73 -5.17
CA VAL A 438 -28.28 -23.28 -4.37
C VAL A 438 -27.57 -22.15 -5.09
N ILE A 439 -27.42 -21.01 -4.43
CA ILE A 439 -26.61 -19.88 -4.88
C ILE A 439 -25.32 -19.88 -4.08
N SER A 440 -24.16 -19.86 -4.73
CA SER A 440 -22.84 -19.74 -4.08
C SER A 440 -22.14 -18.45 -4.49
N LEU A 441 -21.50 -17.76 -3.53
CA LEU A 441 -20.86 -16.47 -3.79
C LEU A 441 -19.34 -16.57 -4.02
N PHE A 442 -18.65 -17.52 -3.37
CA PHE A 442 -17.20 -17.75 -3.55
C PHE A 442 -16.34 -16.48 -3.60
N PRO A 443 -16.35 -15.65 -2.54
CA PRO A 443 -15.67 -14.36 -2.56
C PRO A 443 -14.15 -14.44 -2.80
N GLY A 444 -13.50 -15.54 -2.41
CA GLY A 444 -12.09 -15.82 -2.66
C GLY A 444 -11.86 -16.73 -3.86
N LEU A 445 -12.67 -17.79 -4.02
CA LEU A 445 -12.52 -18.78 -5.09
C LEU A 445 -13.00 -18.29 -6.46
N ARG A 446 -14.02 -17.42 -6.49
CA ARG A 446 -14.64 -16.86 -7.69
C ARG A 446 -14.95 -17.93 -8.74
N GLU A 447 -14.58 -17.69 -10.00
CA GLU A 447 -14.82 -18.60 -11.12
C GLU A 447 -14.17 -19.98 -10.93
N LYS A 448 -13.05 -20.09 -10.19
CA LYS A 448 -12.41 -21.39 -9.92
C LYS A 448 -13.35 -22.31 -9.14
N GLY A 449 -14.11 -21.76 -8.18
CA GLY A 449 -15.12 -22.50 -7.46
C GLY A 449 -16.23 -23.01 -8.39
N ALA A 450 -16.69 -22.19 -9.34
CA ALA A 450 -17.70 -22.60 -10.32
C ALA A 450 -17.21 -23.72 -11.27
N LYS A 451 -15.95 -23.64 -11.72
CA LYS A 451 -15.32 -24.68 -12.56
C LYS A 451 -15.22 -26.00 -11.80
N TYR A 452 -14.75 -25.94 -10.55
CA TYR A 452 -14.68 -27.11 -9.67
C TYR A 452 -16.05 -27.78 -9.48
N LEU A 453 -17.10 -27.02 -9.13
CA LEU A 453 -18.46 -27.55 -8.95
C LEU A 453 -19.00 -28.23 -10.22
N ARG A 454 -18.74 -27.68 -11.41
CA ARG A 454 -19.12 -28.30 -12.68
C ARG A 454 -18.44 -29.65 -12.88
N ALA A 455 -17.17 -29.71 -12.52
CA ALA A 455 -16.34 -30.87 -12.82
C ALA A 455 -16.58 -32.07 -11.88
N VAL A 456 -17.15 -31.86 -10.69
CA VAL A 456 -17.54 -32.92 -9.73
C VAL A 456 -19.06 -33.24 -9.73
N ALA A 457 -19.86 -32.55 -10.55
CA ALA A 457 -21.33 -32.64 -10.53
C ALA A 457 -21.88 -34.05 -10.78
N SER A 458 -21.34 -34.76 -11.79
CA SER A 458 -21.83 -36.08 -12.18
C SER A 458 -21.60 -37.14 -11.10
N GLU A 459 -20.46 -37.11 -10.42
CA GLU A 459 -20.14 -38.09 -9.37
C GLU A 459 -20.89 -37.81 -8.06
N ASN A 460 -21.32 -36.57 -7.84
CA ASN A 460 -22.14 -36.17 -6.69
C ASN A 460 -23.66 -36.14 -7.00
N GLY A 461 -24.08 -36.60 -8.18
CA GLY A 461 -25.51 -36.78 -8.51
C GLY A 461 -26.35 -35.50 -8.59
N TYR A 462 -25.77 -34.32 -8.86
CA TYR A 462 -26.51 -33.07 -9.02
C TYR A 462 -26.39 -32.46 -10.42
N SER A 463 -27.38 -31.63 -10.81
CA SER A 463 -27.34 -30.83 -12.04
C SER A 463 -26.88 -29.42 -11.74
N MET A 464 -26.03 -28.87 -12.61
CA MET A 464 -25.61 -27.46 -12.54
C MET A 464 -26.75 -26.47 -12.79
N ASP A 465 -27.87 -26.90 -13.37
CA ASP A 465 -29.06 -26.04 -13.49
C ASP A 465 -29.66 -25.66 -12.12
N ARG A 466 -29.29 -26.39 -11.07
CA ARG A 466 -29.73 -26.15 -9.68
C ARG A 466 -28.73 -25.32 -8.87
N ILE A 467 -27.54 -25.04 -9.42
CA ILE A 467 -26.48 -24.32 -8.72
C ILE A 467 -26.08 -23.09 -9.52
N GLU A 468 -26.26 -21.92 -8.93
CA GLU A 468 -25.85 -20.64 -9.49
C GLU A 468 -24.61 -20.12 -8.74
N VAL A 469 -23.57 -19.71 -9.46
CA VAL A 469 -22.41 -19.03 -8.88
C VAL A 469 -22.41 -17.59 -9.35
N LEU A 470 -22.54 -16.66 -8.40
CA LEU A 470 -22.67 -15.23 -8.70
C LEU A 470 -21.34 -14.51 -8.51
N ASP A 471 -20.83 -13.90 -9.58
CA ASP A 471 -19.66 -13.01 -9.53
C ASP A 471 -20.08 -11.57 -9.17
N LYS A 472 -20.75 -11.41 -8.04
CA LYS A 472 -21.21 -10.11 -7.52
C LYS A 472 -20.76 -9.93 -6.07
N GLY A 473 -20.28 -8.73 -5.75
CA GLY A 473 -20.07 -8.32 -4.37
C GLY A 473 -21.38 -8.34 -3.57
N LYS A 474 -21.32 -8.81 -2.33
CA LYS A 474 -22.45 -8.94 -1.38
C LYS A 474 -23.35 -7.72 -1.22
N ASP A 475 -22.82 -6.51 -1.42
CA ASP A 475 -23.57 -5.24 -1.32
C ASP A 475 -24.51 -4.99 -2.53
N ASN A 476 -24.42 -5.85 -3.56
CA ASN A 476 -25.16 -5.73 -4.81
C ASN A 476 -26.15 -6.89 -5.04
N LEU A 477 -26.36 -7.79 -4.07
CA LEU A 477 -27.33 -8.88 -4.22
C LEU A 477 -28.75 -8.33 -4.08
N THR A 478 -29.55 -8.44 -5.13
CA THR A 478 -30.93 -7.94 -5.17
C THR A 478 -31.93 -9.09 -5.24
N MET A 479 -33.21 -8.80 -5.03
CA MET A 479 -34.28 -9.75 -5.30
C MET A 479 -34.31 -10.23 -6.76
N GLY A 480 -33.70 -9.49 -7.70
CA GLY A 480 -33.53 -9.93 -9.09
C GLY A 480 -32.62 -11.14 -9.20
N ASP A 481 -31.54 -11.16 -8.42
CA ASP A 481 -30.52 -12.22 -8.42
C ASP A 481 -31.03 -13.49 -7.72
N THR A 482 -32.07 -13.38 -6.90
CA THR A 482 -32.72 -14.52 -6.23
C THR A 482 -33.99 -14.96 -6.94
N HIS A 483 -34.15 -14.63 -8.23
CA HIS A 483 -35.33 -14.97 -9.04
C HIS A 483 -36.65 -14.51 -8.41
N GLN A 484 -36.63 -13.37 -7.72
CA GLN A 484 -37.74 -12.81 -6.93
C GLN A 484 -38.24 -13.72 -5.79
N LYS A 485 -37.45 -14.75 -5.42
CA LYS A 485 -37.70 -15.64 -4.30
C LYS A 485 -36.82 -15.23 -3.10
N LYS A 486 -37.38 -15.34 -1.89
CA LYS A 486 -36.65 -15.11 -0.65
C LYS A 486 -35.80 -16.33 -0.29
N VAL A 487 -34.58 -16.09 0.18
CA VAL A 487 -33.66 -17.15 0.64
C VAL A 487 -34.20 -17.74 1.95
N GLU A 488 -34.37 -19.06 1.98
CA GLU A 488 -34.91 -19.80 3.13
C GLU A 488 -33.80 -20.37 4.02
N LEU A 489 -32.62 -20.64 3.44
CA LEU A 489 -31.45 -21.19 4.10
C LEU A 489 -30.21 -20.37 3.76
N LEU A 490 -29.60 -19.74 4.77
CA LEU A 490 -28.27 -19.11 4.63
C LEU A 490 -27.26 -20.00 5.35
N VAL A 491 -26.32 -20.57 4.60
CA VAL A 491 -25.48 -21.68 5.04
C VAL A 491 -24.01 -21.37 4.77
N GLY A 492 -23.15 -21.48 5.78
CA GLY A 492 -21.70 -21.33 5.62
C GLY A 492 -20.90 -22.18 6.61
N GLU A 493 -19.62 -22.34 6.34
CA GLU A 493 -18.60 -22.88 7.26
C GLU A 493 -17.84 -21.79 8.03
N PRO A 494 -18.21 -20.52 7.82
CA PRO A 494 -17.32 -19.36 7.86
C PRO A 494 -15.89 -19.56 7.35
N TYR A 495 -15.71 -20.14 6.15
CA TYR A 495 -14.39 -20.30 5.51
C TYR A 495 -14.19 -19.33 4.34
N TYR A 496 -13.06 -18.62 4.31
CA TYR A 496 -12.74 -17.67 3.24
C TYR A 496 -11.37 -17.99 2.67
N TYR A 497 -11.34 -18.33 1.38
CA TYR A 497 -10.12 -18.72 0.67
C TYR A 497 -9.13 -17.56 0.67
N GLY A 498 -7.91 -17.82 1.12
CA GLY A 498 -6.93 -16.75 1.27
C GLY A 498 -7.08 -15.95 2.56
N ASN A 499 -7.64 -16.54 3.62
CA ASN A 499 -7.58 -16.00 4.98
C ASN A 499 -6.99 -17.02 5.98
N ASP A 500 -6.34 -18.08 5.53
CA ASP A 500 -5.83 -19.18 6.38
C ASP A 500 -4.71 -18.74 7.36
N GLY A 501 -4.13 -17.57 7.13
CA GLY A 501 -3.15 -16.92 8.00
C GLY A 501 -3.71 -15.96 9.04
N MET A 502 -5.05 -15.82 9.15
CA MET A 502 -5.71 -14.76 9.92
C MET A 502 -6.20 -15.22 11.30
N LEU A 503 -6.65 -14.27 12.12
CA LEU A 503 -7.19 -14.55 13.46
C LEU A 503 -8.59 -15.19 13.37
N PRO A 504 -8.94 -16.15 14.26
CA PRO A 504 -10.19 -16.92 14.15
C PRO A 504 -11.47 -16.07 14.08
N TRP A 505 -11.52 -14.95 14.81
CA TRP A 505 -12.70 -14.06 14.83
C TRP A 505 -12.86 -13.20 13.58
N GLN A 506 -11.90 -13.19 12.66
CA GLN A 506 -12.10 -12.55 11.34
C GLN A 506 -13.14 -13.30 10.49
N ASN A 507 -13.39 -14.59 10.79
CA ASN A 507 -14.48 -15.36 10.19
C ASN A 507 -15.89 -14.91 10.64
N LEU A 508 -16.00 -14.02 11.63
CA LEU A 508 -17.25 -13.26 11.90
C LEU A 508 -17.66 -12.35 10.72
N ARG A 509 -16.82 -12.26 9.68
CA ARG A 509 -17.21 -11.80 8.35
C ARG A 509 -18.53 -12.43 7.88
N PHE A 510 -18.79 -13.70 8.21
CA PHE A 510 -20.06 -14.36 7.90
C PHE A 510 -21.25 -13.64 8.53
N TRP A 511 -21.12 -13.17 9.78
CA TRP A 511 -22.18 -12.44 10.48
C TRP A 511 -22.46 -11.06 9.84
N LYS A 512 -21.41 -10.39 9.35
CA LYS A 512 -21.55 -9.18 8.54
C LYS A 512 -22.31 -9.48 7.24
N GLU A 513 -21.91 -10.54 6.52
CA GLU A 513 -22.57 -11.02 5.29
C GLU A 513 -24.04 -11.34 5.50
N ARG A 514 -24.37 -12.12 6.54
CA ARG A 514 -25.76 -12.36 6.95
C ARG A 514 -26.56 -11.07 7.18
N THR A 515 -25.92 -10.03 7.70
CA THR A 515 -26.61 -8.75 7.97
C THR A 515 -26.88 -7.97 6.69
N MET A 516 -25.94 -7.94 5.76
CA MET A 516 -26.13 -7.23 4.48
C MET A 516 -27.14 -7.94 3.58
N LEU A 517 -27.29 -9.25 3.73
CA LEU A 517 -28.25 -10.07 3.00
C LEU A 517 -29.68 -10.02 3.56
N ASP A 518 -29.95 -9.28 4.65
CA ASP A 518 -31.26 -9.26 5.31
C ASP A 518 -32.43 -8.92 4.36
N SER A 519 -32.16 -8.09 3.34
CA SER A 519 -33.13 -7.70 2.30
C SER A 519 -33.55 -8.85 1.37
N VAL A 520 -32.78 -9.94 1.26
CA VAL A 520 -33.09 -11.12 0.42
C VAL A 520 -33.47 -12.36 1.23
N LEU A 521 -33.26 -12.34 2.55
CA LEU A 521 -33.67 -13.42 3.46
C LEU A 521 -35.20 -13.44 3.68
N SER A 522 -35.76 -14.64 3.84
CA SER A 522 -37.14 -14.82 4.32
C SER A 522 -37.22 -14.50 5.82
N LYS A 523 -38.42 -14.16 6.32
CA LYS A 523 -38.60 -13.80 7.74
C LYS A 523 -38.24 -14.94 8.70
N ASP A 524 -38.43 -16.18 8.25
CA ASP A 524 -38.15 -17.40 9.01
C ASP A 524 -36.91 -18.14 8.45
N ALA A 525 -36.00 -17.40 7.80
CA ALA A 525 -34.79 -17.98 7.22
C ALA A 525 -33.95 -18.64 8.31
N LEU A 526 -33.50 -19.87 8.05
CA LEU A 526 -32.59 -20.58 8.95
C LEU A 526 -31.16 -20.18 8.60
N ILE A 527 -30.42 -19.73 9.61
CA ILE A 527 -29.02 -19.33 9.50
C ILE A 527 -28.14 -20.44 10.08
N MET A 528 -27.17 -20.90 9.30
CA MET A 528 -26.17 -21.89 9.70
C MET A 528 -24.77 -21.34 9.36
N PRO A 529 -23.86 -21.16 10.33
CA PRO A 529 -24.04 -21.36 11.77
C PRO A 529 -25.04 -20.36 12.38
N CYS A 530 -25.81 -20.81 13.37
CA CYS A 530 -26.78 -19.98 14.07
C CYS A 530 -26.12 -19.15 15.19
N LYS A 531 -24.96 -19.59 15.67
CA LYS A 531 -24.22 -18.95 16.75
C LYS A 531 -22.71 -19.18 16.61
N GLY A 532 -21.91 -18.19 17.00
CA GLY A 532 -20.49 -18.35 17.27
C GLY A 532 -20.22 -18.16 18.77
N ILE A 533 -19.35 -18.97 19.37
CA ILE A 533 -18.97 -18.83 20.78
C ILE A 533 -17.47 -18.59 20.84
N LEU A 534 -17.06 -17.39 21.28
CA LEU A 534 -15.65 -17.11 21.55
C LEU A 534 -15.25 -17.86 22.81
N LYS A 535 -14.37 -18.85 22.66
CA LYS A 535 -13.81 -19.65 23.76
C LYS A 535 -12.36 -19.29 23.99
N ALA A 536 -11.90 -19.55 25.22
CA ALA A 536 -10.53 -19.34 25.62
C ALA A 536 -10.01 -20.42 26.57
N CYS A 537 -8.68 -20.55 26.62
CA CYS A 537 -7.94 -21.37 27.57
C CYS A 537 -6.68 -20.61 28.03
N ALA A 538 -6.38 -20.65 29.33
CA ALA A 538 -5.11 -20.17 29.86
C ALA A 538 -4.01 -21.20 29.55
N MET A 539 -2.87 -20.76 29.03
CA MET A 539 -1.84 -21.66 28.48
C MET A 539 -0.45 -21.38 29.06
N SER A 540 0.31 -22.45 29.28
CA SER A 540 1.77 -22.42 29.36
C SER A 540 2.33 -22.58 27.95
N LEU A 541 3.12 -21.61 27.47
CA LEU A 541 3.69 -21.53 26.12
C LEU A 541 5.13 -20.95 26.17
N PRO A 542 6.08 -21.60 26.88
CA PRO A 542 7.40 -21.04 27.13
C PRO A 542 8.19 -20.73 25.85
N ASP A 543 8.18 -21.61 24.86
CA ASP A 543 8.97 -21.42 23.63
C ASP A 543 8.42 -20.28 22.78
N LEU A 544 7.10 -20.27 22.57
CA LEU A 544 6.41 -19.17 21.86
C LEU A 544 6.51 -17.83 22.60
N TRP A 545 6.51 -17.82 23.94
CA TRP A 545 6.74 -16.59 24.68
C TRP A 545 8.18 -16.10 24.51
N ARG A 546 9.17 -16.99 24.56
CA ARG A 546 10.59 -16.63 24.36
C ARG A 546 10.86 -16.08 22.97
N SER A 547 10.22 -16.59 21.92
CA SER A 547 10.39 -16.04 20.56
C SER A 547 9.84 -14.63 20.41
N ARG A 548 8.86 -14.25 21.22
CA ARG A 548 8.16 -12.96 21.12
C ARG A 548 8.45 -11.98 22.25
N ARG A 549 9.30 -12.34 23.22
CA ARG A 549 9.61 -11.44 24.35
C ARG A 549 10.33 -10.16 23.88
N CYS A 550 10.12 -9.09 24.61
CA CYS A 550 10.80 -7.82 24.41
C CYS A 550 12.32 -8.01 24.51
N LEU A 551 13.01 -7.45 23.53
CA LEU A 551 14.44 -7.44 23.41
C LEU A 551 15.01 -6.25 24.17
N GLN A 552 16.19 -6.43 24.77
CA GLN A 552 16.99 -5.33 25.31
C GLN A 552 18.35 -5.32 24.63
N LEU A 553 19.30 -6.11 25.13
CA LEU A 553 20.62 -6.26 24.54
C LEU A 553 20.72 -7.58 23.78
N ILE A 554 21.04 -7.50 22.49
CA ILE A 554 21.33 -8.65 21.63
C ILE A 554 22.80 -8.60 21.28
N GLU A 555 23.58 -9.59 21.72
CA GLU A 555 25.02 -9.66 21.48
C GLU A 555 25.74 -8.35 21.82
N GLY A 556 25.27 -7.61 22.84
CA GLY A 556 25.81 -6.33 23.29
C GLY A 556 25.26 -5.07 22.60
N PHE A 557 24.26 -5.20 21.72
CA PHE A 557 23.61 -4.08 21.03
C PHE A 557 22.19 -3.85 21.53
N ASP A 558 21.85 -2.61 21.85
CA ASP A 558 20.50 -2.22 22.27
C ASP A 558 19.51 -2.30 21.09
N HIS A 559 18.56 -3.21 21.20
CA HIS A 559 17.48 -3.42 20.24
C HIS A 559 16.11 -3.07 20.82
N SER A 560 16.02 -2.47 22.01
CA SER A 560 14.75 -2.17 22.68
C SER A 560 13.75 -1.38 21.81
N VAL A 561 14.25 -0.54 20.92
CA VAL A 561 13.44 0.26 19.99
C VAL A 561 12.63 -0.58 18.98
N VAL A 562 12.97 -1.85 18.78
CA VAL A 562 12.24 -2.75 17.86
C VAL A 562 10.96 -3.31 18.47
N ASN A 563 10.88 -3.42 19.81
CA ASN A 563 9.80 -4.14 20.51
C ASN A 563 8.40 -3.64 20.14
N ALA A 564 8.21 -2.33 20.18
CA ALA A 564 6.94 -1.70 19.81
C ALA A 564 6.56 -1.93 18.33
N THR A 565 7.57 -2.02 17.45
CA THR A 565 7.37 -2.11 16.00
C THR A 565 7.14 -3.56 15.56
N LEU A 566 7.84 -4.50 16.18
CA LEU A 566 7.77 -5.94 15.89
C LEU A 566 6.81 -6.70 16.81
N GLY A 567 6.09 -6.00 17.70
CA GLY A 567 5.03 -6.58 18.52
C GLY A 567 5.52 -7.47 19.66
N GLY A 568 6.52 -7.04 20.42
CA GLY A 568 7.02 -7.80 21.57
C GLY A 568 5.99 -7.98 22.68
N CYS A 569 6.00 -9.13 23.35
CA CYS A 569 5.37 -9.30 24.66
C CYS A 569 6.38 -8.97 25.78
N GLY A 570 5.90 -8.54 26.94
CA GLY A 570 6.76 -8.12 28.05
C GLY A 570 6.73 -6.63 28.29
N ASP A 571 7.92 -6.08 28.52
CA ASP A 571 8.19 -4.70 28.93
C ASP A 571 7.94 -3.66 27.83
N LEU A 572 6.76 -3.72 27.19
CA LEU A 572 6.32 -2.67 26.29
C LEU A 572 5.97 -1.38 27.06
N PRO A 573 6.35 -0.19 26.54
CA PRO A 573 5.98 1.06 27.18
C PRO A 573 4.46 1.27 27.09
N PRO A 574 3.78 1.56 28.22
CA PRO A 574 2.35 1.86 28.23
C PRO A 574 2.01 3.03 27.27
N PRO A 575 0.87 2.99 26.55
CA PRO A 575 -0.24 2.03 26.64
C PRO A 575 -0.13 0.84 25.67
N GLN A 576 1.07 0.49 25.20
CA GLN A 576 1.23 -0.55 24.18
C GLN A 576 1.02 -1.94 24.77
N GLU A 577 0.37 -2.81 24.00
CA GLU A 577 0.20 -4.21 24.35
C GLU A 577 0.71 -5.12 23.23
N SER A 578 1.01 -6.37 23.58
CA SER A 578 1.31 -7.42 22.61
C SER A 578 0.16 -7.59 21.62
N PRO A 579 0.44 -7.80 20.33
CA PRO A 579 -0.60 -8.09 19.34
C PRO A 579 -1.23 -9.47 19.59
N TRP A 580 -2.41 -9.69 19.00
CA TRP A 580 -2.95 -11.03 18.81
C TRP A 580 -2.33 -11.67 17.58
N LEU A 581 -1.85 -12.91 17.70
CA LEU A 581 -1.20 -13.62 16.62
C LEU A 581 -1.79 -15.02 16.41
N PRO A 582 -1.98 -15.48 15.17
CA PRO A 582 -2.53 -16.80 14.88
C PRO A 582 -1.44 -17.87 14.90
N PHE A 583 -1.66 -18.96 15.64
CA PHE A 583 -0.73 -20.09 15.73
C PHE A 583 -1.46 -21.44 15.74
N PHE A 584 -0.80 -22.47 15.18
CA PHE A 584 -1.12 -23.85 15.52
C PHE A 584 -0.48 -24.17 16.87
N ILE A 585 -1.27 -24.18 17.95
CA ILE A 585 -0.72 -24.33 19.30
C ILE A 585 0.10 -25.61 19.46
N TRP A 586 -0.33 -26.70 18.83
CA TRP A 586 0.37 -27.98 18.86
C TRP A 586 1.78 -27.94 18.25
N GLN A 587 2.10 -26.93 17.42
CA GLN A 587 3.43 -26.70 16.85
C GLN A 587 4.29 -25.70 17.65
N CYS A 588 3.77 -25.10 18.72
CA CYS A 588 4.43 -24.01 19.45
C CYS A 588 5.45 -24.47 20.49
N GLY A 589 6.14 -25.59 20.24
CA GLY A 589 7.06 -26.21 21.18
C GLY A 589 6.32 -26.76 22.41
N GLU A 590 6.90 -26.60 23.59
CA GLU A 590 6.26 -26.98 24.84
C GLU A 590 4.97 -26.19 25.06
N ASN A 591 3.86 -26.91 25.24
CA ASN A 591 2.56 -26.30 25.49
C ASN A 591 1.73 -27.11 26.49
N LYS A 592 0.98 -26.43 27.37
CA LYS A 592 0.09 -27.05 28.37
C LYS A 592 -1.08 -26.13 28.71
N GLY A 593 -2.30 -26.68 28.72
CA GLY A 593 -3.49 -25.98 29.25
C GLY A 593 -3.46 -25.87 30.77
N LEU A 594 -3.74 -24.68 31.31
CA LEU A 594 -3.70 -24.36 32.74
C LEU A 594 -5.09 -24.10 33.35
N SER A 595 -6.11 -23.93 32.52
CA SER A 595 -7.50 -23.80 32.93
C SER A 595 -8.37 -24.80 32.16
N LYS A 596 -9.61 -24.98 32.62
CA LYS A 596 -10.65 -25.52 31.74
C LYS A 596 -10.90 -24.56 30.58
N ILE A 597 -11.45 -25.08 29.50
CA ILE A 597 -11.98 -24.27 28.39
C ILE A 597 -13.22 -23.53 28.91
N PHE A 598 -13.30 -22.22 28.68
CA PHE A 598 -14.44 -21.39 29.08
C PHE A 598 -14.90 -20.49 27.93
N ALA A 599 -16.19 -20.11 27.97
CA ALA A 599 -16.77 -19.15 27.03
C ALA A 599 -16.53 -17.72 27.51
N VAL A 600 -16.15 -16.84 26.58
CA VAL A 600 -15.91 -15.41 26.83
C VAL A 600 -17.10 -14.59 26.37
N MET A 601 -17.59 -14.82 25.14
CA MET A 601 -18.76 -14.14 24.57
C MET A 601 -19.46 -15.01 23.53
N GLU A 602 -20.73 -14.72 23.27
CA GLU A 602 -21.53 -15.37 22.24
C GLU A 602 -21.94 -14.37 21.15
N PHE A 603 -21.98 -14.83 19.90
CA PHE A 603 -22.44 -14.10 18.74
C PHE A 603 -23.70 -14.79 18.19
N ASP A 604 -24.84 -14.09 18.22
CA ASP A 604 -26.12 -14.60 17.72
C ASP A 604 -26.25 -14.28 16.22
N LEU A 605 -25.78 -15.21 15.38
CA LEU A 605 -25.77 -15.07 13.92
C LEU A 605 -27.18 -15.18 13.32
N SER A 606 -28.17 -15.66 14.08
CA SER A 606 -29.58 -15.65 13.66
C SER A 606 -30.13 -14.23 13.55
N LYS A 607 -29.48 -13.24 14.19
CA LYS A 607 -29.87 -11.83 14.17
C LYS A 607 -28.85 -10.97 13.40
N PRO A 608 -29.25 -9.76 12.95
CA PRO A 608 -28.31 -8.78 12.43
C PRO A 608 -27.14 -8.49 13.39
N ILE A 609 -26.00 -8.14 12.82
CA ILE A 609 -24.76 -7.87 13.54
C ILE A 609 -24.97 -6.76 14.56
N SER A 610 -24.49 -6.98 15.78
CA SER A 610 -24.62 -6.03 16.89
C SER A 610 -23.37 -6.05 17.75
N PRO A 611 -23.11 -4.97 18.52
CA PRO A 611 -22.04 -4.97 19.51
C PRO A 611 -22.26 -6.08 20.55
N CYS A 612 -21.17 -6.76 20.94
CA CYS A 612 -21.21 -7.77 22.00
C CYS A 612 -20.18 -7.45 23.07
N PHE A 613 -20.48 -7.82 24.32
CA PHE A 613 -19.55 -7.69 25.44
C PHE A 613 -19.60 -8.98 26.25
N GLY A 614 -18.44 -9.43 26.70
CA GLY A 614 -18.27 -10.63 27.50
C GLY A 614 -17.29 -10.37 28.63
N LYS A 615 -17.64 -10.86 29.82
CA LYS A 615 -16.79 -10.80 31.01
C LYS A 615 -16.92 -12.13 31.76
N THR A 616 -15.79 -12.76 32.06
CA THR A 616 -15.76 -14.08 32.71
C THR A 616 -14.58 -14.22 33.65
N GLN A 617 -14.76 -14.96 34.73
CA GLN A 617 -13.71 -15.31 35.68
C GLN A 617 -13.21 -16.72 35.37
N VAL A 618 -11.90 -16.88 35.37
CA VAL A 618 -11.19 -18.11 35.01
C VAL A 618 -10.50 -18.65 36.24
N GLU A 619 -10.76 -19.91 36.56
CA GLU A 619 -10.04 -20.66 37.58
C GLU A 619 -8.96 -21.55 36.95
N PHE A 620 -7.78 -21.55 37.55
CA PHE A 620 -6.70 -22.44 37.11
C PHE A 620 -6.92 -23.84 37.69
N THR A 621 -6.84 -24.84 36.81
CA THR A 621 -6.99 -26.26 37.18
C THR A 621 -5.67 -26.98 37.32
N GLU A 622 -4.57 -26.36 36.89
CA GLU A 622 -3.23 -26.92 36.92
C GLU A 622 -2.25 -25.88 37.49
N THR A 623 -1.23 -26.34 38.22
CA THR A 623 -0.11 -25.49 38.63
C THR A 623 0.88 -25.30 37.48
N GLY A 624 1.40 -24.09 37.30
CA GLY A 624 2.39 -23.82 36.24
C GLY A 624 2.68 -22.33 36.05
N ILE A 625 3.31 -22.00 34.92
CA ILE A 625 3.55 -20.62 34.50
C ILE A 625 2.62 -20.31 33.32
N CYS A 626 1.67 -19.42 33.53
CA CYS A 626 0.79 -18.92 32.47
C CYS A 626 1.53 -17.88 31.64
N HIS A 627 1.71 -18.19 30.36
CA HIS A 627 2.40 -17.32 29.40
C HIS A 627 1.42 -16.51 28.54
N GLY A 628 0.16 -16.93 28.46
CA GLY A 628 -0.84 -16.33 27.58
C GLY A 628 -2.17 -17.04 27.57
N PHE A 629 -3.07 -16.54 26.72
CA PHE A 629 -4.38 -17.12 26.45
C PHE A 629 -4.51 -17.50 24.97
N ALA A 630 -5.05 -18.68 24.73
CA ALA A 630 -5.47 -19.14 23.42
C ALA A 630 -6.97 -18.89 23.26
N LEU A 631 -7.39 -18.26 22.16
CA LEU A 631 -8.77 -17.91 21.83
C LEU A 631 -9.16 -18.47 20.46
N TRP A 632 -10.40 -18.91 20.33
CA TRP A 632 -10.97 -19.42 19.08
C TRP A 632 -12.50 -19.29 19.08
N ILE A 633 -13.14 -19.55 17.95
CA ILE A 633 -14.60 -19.61 17.83
C ILE A 633 -15.03 -21.05 17.68
N ASP A 634 -16.00 -21.47 18.50
CA ASP A 634 -16.81 -22.64 18.21
C ASP A 634 -18.07 -22.22 17.46
N TRP A 635 -18.37 -22.91 16.36
CA TRP A 635 -19.53 -22.65 15.51
C TRP A 635 -20.66 -23.63 15.84
N VAL A 636 -21.81 -23.07 16.23
CA VAL A 636 -23.02 -23.85 16.48
C VAL A 636 -23.80 -23.96 15.18
N MET A 637 -23.92 -25.18 14.66
CA MET A 637 -24.43 -25.43 13.32
C MET A 637 -25.95 -25.64 13.28
N ASP A 638 -26.59 -25.93 14.41
CA ASP A 638 -28.04 -26.14 14.49
C ASP A 638 -28.70 -25.37 15.65
N THR A 639 -30.00 -25.08 15.51
CA THR A 639 -30.76 -24.28 16.49
C THR A 639 -30.94 -24.98 17.85
N ASN A 640 -30.74 -26.29 17.91
CA ASN A 640 -30.78 -27.08 19.15
C ASN A 640 -29.43 -27.11 19.89
N ASN A 641 -28.40 -26.45 19.37
CA ASN A 641 -27.03 -26.45 19.89
C ASN A 641 -26.45 -27.88 20.05
N SER A 642 -26.87 -28.82 19.22
CA SER A 642 -26.44 -30.22 19.29
C SER A 642 -25.26 -30.54 18.38
N ILE A 643 -25.02 -29.71 17.36
CA ILE A 643 -23.88 -29.84 16.45
C ILE A 643 -22.95 -28.62 16.65
N LEU A 644 -21.75 -28.89 17.14
CA LEU A 644 -20.74 -27.88 17.47
C LEU A 644 -19.44 -28.21 16.73
N ILE A 645 -18.93 -27.25 15.97
CA ILE A 645 -17.63 -27.36 15.29
C ILE A 645 -16.65 -26.46 16.02
N SER A 646 -15.66 -27.07 16.67
CA SER A 646 -14.64 -26.33 17.42
C SER A 646 -13.41 -26.08 16.56
N ALA A 647 -12.82 -24.89 16.69
CA ALA A 647 -11.48 -24.55 16.16
C ALA A 647 -10.43 -24.47 17.27
N GLY A 648 -10.68 -25.14 18.41
CA GLY A 648 -9.85 -25.06 19.61
C GLY A 648 -8.51 -25.78 19.51
N PRO A 649 -7.67 -25.68 20.56
CA PRO A 649 -6.30 -26.23 20.57
C PRO A 649 -6.21 -27.75 20.35
N ASP A 650 -7.27 -28.50 20.67
CA ASP A 650 -7.35 -29.95 20.43
C ASP A 650 -7.46 -30.29 18.93
N GLN A 651 -7.77 -29.30 18.08
CA GLN A 651 -7.94 -29.45 16.64
C GLN A 651 -6.68 -28.99 15.91
N ARG A 652 -5.94 -29.95 15.33
CA ARG A 652 -4.63 -29.68 14.71
C ARG A 652 -4.68 -28.96 13.37
N TYR A 653 -5.86 -28.86 12.74
CA TYR A 653 -6.05 -28.25 11.43
C TYR A 653 -6.53 -26.79 11.49
N TRP A 654 -6.69 -26.23 12.69
CA TRP A 654 -7.14 -24.86 12.89
C TRP A 654 -6.10 -24.07 13.66
N LYS A 655 -5.91 -22.80 13.29
CA LYS A 655 -5.11 -21.85 14.09
C LYS A 655 -5.96 -21.25 15.20
N GLN A 656 -5.32 -20.94 16.31
CA GLN A 656 -5.90 -20.22 17.44
C GLN A 656 -5.29 -18.82 17.53
N GLY A 657 -6.07 -17.84 17.99
CA GLY A 657 -5.57 -16.51 18.31
C GLY A 657 -4.90 -16.52 19.68
N VAL A 658 -3.60 -16.21 19.73
CA VAL A 658 -2.82 -16.22 20.98
C VAL A 658 -2.53 -14.79 21.42
N LYS A 659 -2.80 -14.50 22.70
CA LYS A 659 -2.34 -13.29 23.40
C LYS A 659 -1.35 -13.69 24.47
N LEU A 660 -0.09 -13.33 24.26
CA LEU A 660 0.97 -13.53 25.24
C LEU A 660 0.91 -12.42 26.29
N LEU A 661 1.09 -12.80 27.56
CA LEU A 661 1.16 -11.87 28.69
C LEU A 661 2.46 -11.06 28.64
N ALA A 662 2.41 -9.87 29.25
CA ALA A 662 3.60 -9.08 29.50
C ALA A 662 4.57 -9.88 30.38
N GLU A 663 4.18 -10.17 31.61
CA GLU A 663 4.95 -11.02 32.50
C GLU A 663 4.25 -12.38 32.65
N PRO A 664 4.96 -13.52 32.42
CA PRO A 664 4.41 -14.83 32.73
C PRO A 664 4.06 -14.94 34.21
N VAL A 665 2.86 -15.44 34.51
CA VAL A 665 2.31 -15.46 35.87
C VAL A 665 2.37 -16.88 36.43
N THR A 666 2.91 -17.04 37.64
CA THR A 666 2.81 -18.31 38.36
C THR A 666 1.38 -18.53 38.82
N VAL A 667 0.77 -19.65 38.43
CA VAL A 667 -0.62 -19.98 38.73
C VAL A 667 -0.72 -21.26 39.56
N GLY A 668 -1.72 -21.31 40.43
CA GLY A 668 -1.96 -22.42 41.35
C GLY A 668 -3.42 -22.82 41.46
N ILE A 669 -3.66 -24.02 41.97
CA ILE A 669 -5.01 -24.54 42.24
C ILE A 669 -5.51 -24.11 43.62
N HIS A 670 -6.82 -24.18 43.86
CA HIS A 670 -7.42 -23.91 45.17
C HIS A 670 -6.73 -24.70 46.29
N GLY A 671 -6.12 -24.00 47.26
CA GLY A 671 -5.33 -24.58 48.36
C GLY A 671 -3.81 -24.47 48.22
N SER A 672 -3.30 -23.98 47.09
CA SER A 672 -1.87 -23.67 46.91
C SER A 672 -1.44 -22.46 47.75
N THR A 673 -0.25 -22.53 48.38
CA THR A 673 0.36 -21.41 49.13
C THR A 673 1.10 -20.40 48.22
N THR A 674 1.18 -20.68 46.92
CA THR A 674 1.94 -19.88 45.94
C THR A 674 1.20 -19.78 44.59
N GLY A 675 1.12 -18.59 44.01
CA GLY A 675 0.56 -18.32 42.67
C GLY A 675 -0.86 -17.73 42.67
N SER A 676 -1.26 -17.09 41.56
CA SER A 676 -2.63 -16.61 41.37
C SER A 676 -3.58 -17.78 41.15
N ILE A 677 -4.76 -17.73 41.77
CA ILE A 677 -5.79 -18.80 41.70
C ILE A 677 -6.87 -18.52 40.66
N SER A 678 -7.01 -17.27 40.21
CA SER A 678 -7.99 -16.90 39.19
C SER A 678 -7.54 -15.69 38.36
N ALA A 679 -8.09 -15.56 37.15
CA ALA A 679 -7.95 -14.38 36.30
C ALA A 679 -9.34 -13.89 35.84
N GLU A 680 -9.45 -12.62 35.48
CA GLU A 680 -10.67 -12.05 34.88
C GLU A 680 -10.38 -11.67 33.45
N ILE A 681 -11.28 -12.04 32.54
CA ILE A 681 -11.17 -11.75 31.11
C ILE A 681 -12.39 -10.94 30.69
N GLU A 682 -12.12 -9.79 30.08
CA GLU A 682 -13.11 -8.94 29.44
C GLU A 682 -12.83 -8.87 27.94
N ALA A 683 -13.87 -8.92 27.14
CA ALA A 683 -13.76 -8.78 25.70
C ALA A 683 -14.99 -8.07 25.13
N SER A 684 -14.76 -7.23 24.13
CA SER A 684 -15.80 -6.47 23.44
C SER A 684 -15.67 -6.61 21.94
N PHE A 685 -16.80 -6.81 21.26
CA PHE A 685 -16.93 -6.81 19.81
C PHE A 685 -17.72 -5.57 19.37
N ASN A 686 -17.17 -4.78 18.44
CA ASN A 686 -17.84 -3.60 17.90
C ASN A 686 -17.96 -3.68 16.36
N PRO A 687 -19.17 -3.86 15.79
CA PRO A 687 -19.37 -3.97 14.34
C PRO A 687 -19.07 -2.66 13.58
N SER A 688 -19.16 -1.51 14.25
CA SER A 688 -18.90 -0.18 13.67
C SER A 688 -17.42 0.05 13.36
N SER A 689 -16.52 -0.76 13.94
CA SER A 689 -15.08 -0.75 13.62
C SER A 689 -14.76 -1.26 12.21
N ALA A 690 -15.77 -1.74 11.45
CA ALA A 690 -15.62 -2.31 10.12
C ALA A 690 -16.52 -1.70 9.02
N SER A 691 -17.37 -0.69 9.33
CA SER A 691 -18.17 0.19 8.44
C SER A 691 -19.57 0.43 9.03
N GLY A 692 -19.73 1.43 9.91
CA GLY A 692 -21.05 2.00 10.19
C GLY A 692 -21.53 2.82 8.98
N ASP A 693 -22.84 2.95 8.83
CA ASP A 693 -23.48 3.75 7.78
C ASP A 693 -23.26 5.25 8.05
N THR A 694 -22.01 5.68 7.89
CA THR A 694 -21.53 7.05 8.14
C THR A 694 -22.33 8.11 7.37
N HIS A 695 -23.06 7.71 6.33
CA HIS A 695 -23.84 8.58 5.47
C HIS A 695 -25.07 9.16 6.18
N GLU A 696 -25.97 8.32 6.72
CA GLU A 696 -27.20 8.80 7.36
C GLU A 696 -26.90 9.53 8.68
N GLU A 697 -25.95 9.02 9.45
CA GLU A 697 -25.49 9.68 10.69
C GLU A 697 -24.89 11.06 10.42
N PHE A 698 -24.13 11.21 9.33
CA PHE A 698 -23.59 12.50 8.90
C PHE A 698 -24.68 13.48 8.48
N LEU A 699 -25.69 13.04 7.72
CA LEU A 699 -26.84 13.88 7.33
C LEU A 699 -27.67 14.33 8.54
N GLN A 700 -27.84 13.45 9.53
CA GLN A 700 -28.49 13.78 10.78
C GLN A 700 -27.66 14.80 11.58
N CYS A 701 -26.34 14.61 11.67
CA CYS A 701 -25.42 15.56 12.30
C CYS A 701 -25.51 16.96 11.67
N LEU A 702 -25.48 17.04 10.34
CA LEU A 702 -25.61 18.31 9.60
C LEU A 702 -26.94 19.01 9.89
N SER A 703 -28.03 18.25 9.96
CA SER A 703 -29.36 18.78 10.24
C SER A 703 -29.49 19.32 11.67
N LEU A 704 -28.77 18.74 12.63
CA LEU A 704 -28.76 19.16 14.04
C LEU A 704 -27.85 20.38 14.31
N HIS A 705 -26.74 20.49 13.59
CA HIS A 705 -25.74 21.55 13.81
C HIS A 705 -25.87 22.73 12.84
N SER A 706 -26.90 22.71 11.97
CA SER A 706 -27.25 23.85 11.12
C SER A 706 -28.35 24.68 11.78
N PRO A 707 -28.22 26.02 11.84
CA PRO A 707 -29.22 26.89 12.48
C PRO A 707 -30.62 26.81 11.83
N ASN A 708 -30.74 26.28 10.60
CA ASN A 708 -32.00 26.08 9.90
C ASN A 708 -32.00 24.77 9.09
N SER A 709 -32.54 23.71 9.67
CA SER A 709 -32.58 22.35 9.09
C SER A 709 -33.31 22.28 7.74
N THR A 710 -34.33 23.11 7.52
CA THR A 710 -35.04 23.24 6.22
C THR A 710 -34.22 23.92 5.13
N SER A 711 -33.25 24.76 5.50
CA SER A 711 -32.40 25.48 4.55
C SER A 711 -31.24 24.61 4.07
N ILE A 712 -30.66 23.77 4.95
CA ILE A 712 -29.47 22.97 4.61
C ILE A 712 -29.79 21.78 3.70
N SER A 713 -30.98 21.17 3.80
CA SER A 713 -31.38 20.05 2.94
C SER A 713 -31.47 20.41 1.45
N LYS A 714 -31.70 21.69 1.13
CA LYS A 714 -31.68 22.21 -0.25
C LYS A 714 -30.26 22.46 -0.80
N LEU A 715 -29.25 22.39 0.07
CA LEU A 715 -27.83 22.66 -0.21
C LEU A 715 -26.98 21.38 -0.18
N ILE A 716 -27.63 20.26 0.13
CA ILE A 716 -27.03 18.94 0.23
C ILE A 716 -27.43 18.14 -1.00
N TYR A 717 -26.44 17.60 -1.70
CA TYR A 717 -26.63 16.68 -2.80
C TYR A 717 -26.03 15.33 -2.42
N THR A 718 -26.87 14.31 -2.42
CA THR A 718 -26.54 12.90 -2.20
C THR A 718 -26.72 12.12 -3.51
N PRO A 719 -26.13 10.93 -3.66
CA PRO A 719 -26.34 10.09 -4.85
C PRO A 719 -27.81 9.83 -5.22
N ASN A 720 -28.74 9.97 -4.26
CA ASN A 720 -30.18 9.82 -4.47
C ASN A 720 -30.85 11.07 -5.11
N ASN A 721 -30.17 12.22 -5.15
CA ASN A 721 -30.69 13.43 -5.79
C ASN A 721 -30.43 13.42 -7.30
N SER A 722 -31.44 13.74 -8.11
CA SER A 722 -31.30 13.79 -9.59
C SER A 722 -30.27 14.82 -10.09
N SER A 723 -30.01 15.87 -9.30
CA SER A 723 -29.02 16.91 -9.60
C SER A 723 -27.60 16.57 -9.13
N TYR A 724 -27.38 15.45 -8.43
CA TYR A 724 -26.08 15.12 -7.84
C TYR A 724 -24.96 15.05 -8.88
N LEU A 725 -25.16 14.30 -9.97
CA LEU A 725 -24.14 14.16 -11.01
C LEU A 725 -23.91 15.47 -11.76
N SER A 726 -24.94 16.28 -12.00
CA SER A 726 -24.77 17.57 -12.67
C SER A 726 -24.00 18.56 -11.79
N VAL A 727 -24.28 18.61 -10.48
CA VAL A 727 -23.53 19.43 -9.51
C VAL A 727 -22.10 18.94 -9.34
N LEU A 728 -21.87 17.63 -9.28
CA LEU A 728 -20.52 17.06 -9.19
C LEU A 728 -19.70 17.41 -10.44
N ASN A 729 -20.25 17.16 -11.63
CA ASN A 729 -19.55 17.31 -12.91
C ASN A 729 -19.50 18.76 -13.43
N PHE A 730 -20.17 19.72 -12.77
CA PHE A 730 -20.23 21.11 -13.22
C PHE A 730 -18.85 21.75 -13.34
N SER A 731 -17.99 21.56 -12.34
CA SER A 731 -16.66 22.20 -12.25
C SER A 731 -15.49 21.25 -12.52
N ILE A 732 -15.74 19.99 -12.87
CA ILE A 732 -14.67 19.04 -13.25
C ILE A 732 -14.13 19.41 -14.63
N GLN A 733 -12.83 19.71 -14.68
CA GLN A 733 -12.12 20.13 -15.90
C GLN A 733 -11.46 18.96 -16.64
N ASN A 734 -10.96 17.96 -15.90
CA ASN A 734 -10.24 16.82 -16.45
C ASN A 734 -11.16 15.60 -16.55
N LEU A 735 -11.42 15.15 -17.78
CA LEU A 735 -12.36 14.05 -18.05
C LEU A 735 -11.88 12.69 -17.48
N ARG A 736 -10.59 12.56 -17.12
CA ARG A 736 -10.07 11.37 -16.40
C ARG A 736 -10.85 11.02 -15.14
N PHE A 737 -11.54 12.00 -14.53
CA PHE A 737 -12.25 11.83 -13.27
C PHE A 737 -13.79 11.84 -13.41
N THR A 738 -14.32 11.86 -14.64
CA THR A 738 -15.76 11.84 -14.90
C THR A 738 -16.32 10.43 -15.08
N SER A 739 -15.46 9.41 -15.19
CA SER A 739 -15.86 8.01 -15.39
C SER A 739 -16.76 7.49 -14.24
N PRO A 740 -17.70 6.57 -14.52
CA PRO A 740 -18.47 5.88 -13.49
C PRO A 740 -17.62 5.12 -12.46
N SER A 741 -16.41 4.66 -12.84
CA SER A 741 -15.50 3.94 -11.95
C SER A 741 -14.74 4.86 -10.97
N THR A 742 -14.66 6.16 -11.24
CA THR A 742 -13.99 7.11 -10.34
C THR A 742 -14.80 7.28 -9.05
N PRO A 743 -14.19 7.10 -7.85
CA PRO A 743 -14.88 7.27 -6.57
C PRO A 743 -15.63 8.58 -6.46
N LYS A 744 -16.88 8.52 -5.96
CA LYS A 744 -17.79 9.66 -5.85
C LYS A 744 -18.00 10.07 -4.38
N PRO A 745 -18.21 11.37 -4.09
CA PRO A 745 -18.45 11.83 -2.72
C PRO A 745 -19.75 11.28 -2.16
N LEU A 746 -19.78 10.97 -0.87
CA LEU A 746 -21.02 10.56 -0.22
C LEU A 746 -22.02 11.72 -0.13
N VAL A 747 -21.51 12.95 0.04
CA VAL A 747 -22.31 14.18 0.11
C VAL A 747 -21.56 15.33 -0.55
N ILE A 748 -22.29 16.21 -1.23
CA ILE A 748 -21.82 17.52 -1.67
C ILE A 748 -22.61 18.58 -0.92
N VAL A 749 -21.92 19.52 -0.27
CA VAL A 749 -22.53 20.65 0.45
C VAL A 749 -22.15 21.94 -0.26
N THR A 750 -23.14 22.76 -0.66
CA THR A 750 -22.94 24.07 -1.31
C THR A 750 -23.36 25.22 -0.38
N PRO A 751 -22.55 25.57 0.63
CA PRO A 751 -22.94 26.51 1.68
C PRO A 751 -23.12 27.94 1.17
N PHE A 752 -24.07 28.68 1.76
CA PHE A 752 -24.27 30.12 1.55
C PHE A 752 -23.67 30.98 2.67
N ASP A 753 -23.45 30.40 3.84
CA ASP A 753 -22.96 31.13 5.02
C ASP A 753 -21.95 30.30 5.83
N GLU A 754 -21.24 30.96 6.73
CA GLU A 754 -20.15 30.39 7.53
C GLU A 754 -20.61 29.24 8.43
N SER A 755 -21.83 29.31 8.98
CA SER A 755 -22.32 28.32 9.93
C SER A 755 -22.49 26.93 9.30
N GLN A 756 -22.86 26.90 8.02
CA GLN A 756 -23.01 25.66 7.25
C GLN A 756 -21.65 25.01 6.98
N ILE A 757 -20.60 25.82 6.79
CA ILE A 757 -19.22 25.34 6.66
C ILE A 757 -18.74 24.77 8.00
N GLN A 758 -18.96 25.49 9.10
CA GLN A 758 -18.60 25.02 10.44
C GLN A 758 -19.28 23.68 10.76
N ALA A 759 -20.58 23.55 10.48
CA ALA A 759 -21.33 22.32 10.66
C ALA A 759 -20.74 21.17 9.81
N THR A 760 -20.37 21.44 8.56
CA THR A 760 -19.76 20.42 7.68
C THR A 760 -18.42 19.96 8.21
N VAL A 761 -17.53 20.88 8.61
CA VAL A 761 -16.23 20.54 9.22
C VAL A 761 -16.42 19.71 10.49
N TYR A 762 -17.32 20.15 11.37
CA TYR A 762 -17.62 19.47 12.64
C TYR A 762 -18.13 18.04 12.39
N CYS A 763 -19.15 17.87 11.56
CA CYS A 763 -19.74 16.56 11.28
C CYS A 763 -18.77 15.64 10.54
N SER A 764 -18.00 16.16 9.56
CA SER A 764 -17.02 15.32 8.85
C SER A 764 -15.95 14.79 9.80
N LYS A 765 -15.49 15.62 10.75
CA LYS A 765 -14.54 15.20 11.80
C LYS A 765 -15.15 14.16 12.73
N ASN A 766 -16.38 14.38 13.19
CA ASN A 766 -17.06 13.48 14.14
C ASN A 766 -17.35 12.10 13.54
N HIS A 767 -17.64 12.03 12.24
CA HIS A 767 -17.95 10.77 11.53
C HIS A 767 -16.75 10.21 10.75
N GLY A 768 -15.53 10.74 10.94
CA GLY A 768 -14.31 10.22 10.31
C GLY A 768 -14.26 10.34 8.79
N MET A 769 -15.06 11.24 8.20
CA MET A 769 -15.10 11.47 6.75
C MET A 769 -14.03 12.47 6.33
N GLN A 770 -13.35 12.20 5.21
CA GLN A 770 -12.46 13.21 4.62
C GLN A 770 -13.26 14.35 4.00
N ILE A 771 -12.73 15.56 4.07
CA ILE A 771 -13.31 16.74 3.44
C ILE A 771 -12.47 17.15 2.23
N ARG A 772 -13.14 17.39 1.10
CA ARG A 772 -12.56 17.92 -0.13
C ARG A 772 -13.16 19.31 -0.35
N VAL A 773 -12.34 20.34 -0.15
CA VAL A 773 -12.80 21.73 -0.32
C VAL A 773 -12.65 22.10 -1.80
N ARG A 774 -13.78 22.41 -2.43
CA ARG A 774 -13.84 22.76 -3.85
C ARG A 774 -14.18 24.24 -4.01
N SER A 775 -13.44 24.90 -4.89
CA SER A 775 -13.75 26.25 -5.37
C SER A 775 -14.11 26.16 -6.86
N GLY A 776 -13.18 26.44 -7.78
CA GLY A 776 -13.44 26.35 -9.23
C GLY A 776 -13.20 24.98 -9.90
N GLY A 777 -12.85 23.92 -9.16
CA GLY A 777 -12.62 22.57 -9.70
C GLY A 777 -11.41 22.39 -10.64
N HIS A 778 -10.53 23.40 -10.75
CA HIS A 778 -9.25 23.34 -11.48
C HIS A 778 -8.19 22.55 -10.71
N ASP A 779 -8.38 21.24 -10.56
CA ASP A 779 -7.41 20.32 -9.96
C ASP A 779 -6.97 19.26 -10.97
N TYR A 780 -5.70 19.31 -11.38
CA TYR A 780 -5.16 18.46 -12.45
C TYR A 780 -5.17 16.97 -12.10
N GLU A 781 -5.20 16.64 -10.81
CA GLU A 781 -5.22 15.28 -10.28
C GLU A 781 -6.53 14.96 -9.53
N GLY A 782 -7.54 15.83 -9.62
CA GLY A 782 -8.86 15.56 -9.07
C GLY A 782 -8.98 15.62 -7.55
N LEU A 783 -7.94 16.05 -6.82
CA LEU A 783 -7.94 16.05 -5.34
C LEU A 783 -8.88 17.06 -4.69
N SER A 784 -9.68 17.80 -5.45
CA SER A 784 -10.77 18.63 -4.94
C SER A 784 -12.15 17.96 -5.05
N TYR A 785 -12.24 16.78 -5.66
CA TYR A 785 -13.50 16.07 -5.88
C TYR A 785 -13.39 14.53 -6.00
N VAL A 786 -12.20 13.95 -5.79
CA VAL A 786 -11.96 12.49 -5.76
C VAL A 786 -11.20 12.11 -4.47
N SER A 787 -11.49 10.92 -3.94
CA SER A 787 -10.79 10.30 -2.80
C SER A 787 -11.11 8.80 -2.75
N ASP A 788 -10.12 7.98 -2.39
CA ASP A 788 -10.27 6.51 -2.24
C ASP A 788 -10.87 6.08 -0.89
N VAL A 789 -11.17 7.04 -0.02
CA VAL A 789 -11.85 6.83 1.26
C VAL A 789 -13.15 7.63 1.30
N PRO A 790 -14.14 7.24 2.14
CA PRO A 790 -15.37 7.99 2.34
C PRO A 790 -15.12 9.49 2.56
N PHE A 791 -15.77 10.32 1.75
CA PHE A 791 -15.51 11.75 1.74
C PHE A 791 -16.73 12.60 1.39
N VAL A 792 -16.64 13.87 1.77
CA VAL A 792 -17.62 14.93 1.51
C VAL A 792 -16.95 16.02 0.70
N ILE A 793 -17.63 16.54 -0.33
CA ILE A 793 -17.22 17.77 -1.00
C ILE A 793 -17.89 18.94 -0.31
N LEU A 794 -17.07 19.89 0.16
CA LEU A 794 -17.53 21.22 0.55
C LEU A 794 -17.28 22.17 -0.64
N ASP A 795 -18.33 22.47 -1.39
CA ASP A 795 -18.26 23.29 -2.58
C ASP A 795 -18.59 24.76 -2.28
N MET A 796 -17.54 25.57 -2.27
CA MET A 796 -17.60 26.99 -1.91
C MET A 796 -18.29 27.87 -2.97
N ILE A 797 -18.83 27.31 -4.07
CA ILE A 797 -19.43 28.05 -5.20
C ILE A 797 -20.31 29.25 -4.82
N ASN A 798 -21.12 29.14 -3.76
CA ASN A 798 -22.04 30.20 -3.32
C ASN A 798 -21.39 31.23 -2.38
N VAL A 799 -20.20 30.96 -1.84
CA VAL A 799 -19.40 31.88 -1.01
C VAL A 799 -18.43 32.63 -1.93
N SER A 800 -19.00 33.51 -2.77
CA SER A 800 -18.31 34.13 -3.92
C SER A 800 -18.46 35.66 -4.00
N SER A 801 -18.81 36.33 -2.91
CA SER A 801 -18.88 37.78 -2.84
C SER A 801 -17.52 38.45 -3.07
N ILE A 802 -17.54 39.60 -3.76
CA ILE A 802 -16.36 40.41 -4.05
C ILE A 802 -16.69 41.87 -3.79
N THR A 803 -15.92 42.50 -2.91
CA THR A 803 -16.02 43.94 -2.61
C THR A 803 -14.72 44.61 -2.98
N VAL A 804 -14.77 45.54 -3.94
CA VAL A 804 -13.61 46.30 -4.42
C VAL A 804 -13.66 47.72 -3.88
N ASP A 805 -12.57 48.14 -3.25
CA ASP A 805 -12.30 49.51 -2.85
C ASP A 805 -11.17 50.07 -3.72
N ALA A 806 -11.55 50.88 -4.70
CA ALA A 806 -10.61 51.49 -5.64
C ALA A 806 -9.77 52.61 -5.01
N GLU A 807 -10.23 53.23 -3.92
CA GLU A 807 -9.51 54.31 -3.23
C GLU A 807 -8.35 53.74 -2.44
N SER A 808 -8.60 52.72 -1.60
CA SER A 808 -7.55 52.02 -0.87
C SER A 808 -6.77 51.01 -1.73
N LYS A 809 -7.20 50.80 -2.98
CA LYS A 809 -6.67 49.78 -3.90
C LYS A 809 -6.67 48.38 -3.29
N THR A 810 -7.76 48.00 -2.63
CA THR A 810 -7.90 46.67 -2.04
C THR A 810 -9.21 46.00 -2.46
N ALA A 811 -9.26 44.68 -2.35
CA ALA A 811 -10.49 43.93 -2.53
C ALA A 811 -10.61 42.82 -1.49
N TRP A 812 -11.82 42.62 -0.97
CA TRP A 812 -12.21 41.40 -0.28
C TRP A 812 -12.84 40.45 -1.30
N VAL A 813 -12.35 39.21 -1.34
CA VAL A 813 -12.71 38.20 -2.33
C VAL A 813 -12.98 36.89 -1.60
N GLU A 814 -14.22 36.43 -1.61
CA GLU A 814 -14.57 35.13 -1.03
C GLU A 814 -14.03 33.96 -1.87
N SER A 815 -13.66 32.86 -1.21
CA SER A 815 -12.87 31.78 -1.80
C SER A 815 -13.59 30.98 -2.89
N GLY A 816 -14.91 31.06 -2.94
CA GLY A 816 -15.74 30.49 -3.99
C GLY A 816 -15.79 31.29 -5.28
N ALA A 817 -15.34 32.56 -5.26
CA ALA A 817 -15.27 33.37 -6.47
C ALA A 817 -14.24 32.81 -7.47
N THR A 818 -14.49 33.03 -8.75
CA THR A 818 -13.49 32.77 -9.79
C THR A 818 -12.63 34.01 -10.06
N ILE A 819 -11.48 33.80 -10.66
CA ILE A 819 -10.59 34.90 -11.05
C ILE A 819 -11.26 35.81 -12.10
N GLY A 820 -12.05 35.25 -13.01
CA GLY A 820 -12.84 36.03 -13.97
C GLY A 820 -13.80 37.00 -13.28
N GLN A 821 -14.53 36.53 -12.26
CA GLN A 821 -15.41 37.37 -11.46
C GLN A 821 -14.64 38.48 -10.72
N LEU A 822 -13.45 38.17 -10.20
CA LEU A 822 -12.57 39.18 -9.58
C LEU A 822 -12.16 40.26 -10.59
N TYR A 823 -11.70 39.87 -11.77
CA TYR A 823 -11.30 40.81 -12.82
C TYR A 823 -12.46 41.69 -13.28
N TYR A 824 -13.64 41.09 -13.49
CA TYR A 824 -14.86 41.81 -13.83
C TYR A 824 -15.19 42.90 -12.79
N ARG A 825 -15.22 42.53 -11.50
CA ARG A 825 -15.55 43.44 -10.40
C ARG A 825 -14.52 44.55 -10.22
N ILE A 826 -13.24 44.29 -10.49
CA ILE A 826 -12.21 45.33 -10.53
C ILE A 826 -12.46 46.29 -11.69
N ALA A 827 -12.70 45.76 -12.90
CA ALA A 827 -12.92 46.56 -14.10
C ALA A 827 -14.17 47.46 -14.00
N GLU A 828 -15.22 47.02 -13.30
CA GLU A 828 -16.39 47.85 -12.98
C GLU A 828 -16.04 49.09 -12.13
N LYS A 829 -15.02 48.99 -11.27
CA LYS A 829 -14.62 50.07 -10.36
C LYS A 829 -13.47 50.92 -10.87
N SER A 830 -12.58 50.36 -11.68
CA SER A 830 -11.43 51.09 -12.23
C SER A 830 -10.90 50.45 -13.51
N LYS A 831 -10.51 51.31 -14.46
CA LYS A 831 -9.83 50.92 -15.71
C LYS A 831 -8.31 50.80 -15.57
N THR A 832 -7.75 51.23 -14.44
CA THR A 832 -6.30 51.30 -14.19
C THR A 832 -5.87 50.51 -12.95
N LEU A 833 -6.77 49.69 -12.40
CA LEU A 833 -6.44 48.69 -11.40
C LEU A 833 -6.56 47.30 -12.02
N GLY A 834 -5.68 46.41 -11.60
CA GLY A 834 -5.70 45.01 -11.98
C GLY A 834 -5.24 44.12 -10.83
N PHE A 835 -5.16 42.82 -11.09
CA PHE A 835 -4.68 41.85 -10.10
C PHE A 835 -3.82 40.75 -10.78
N PRO A 836 -2.61 40.44 -10.26
CA PRO A 836 -1.69 39.52 -10.92
C PRO A 836 -2.05 38.05 -10.63
N ALA A 837 -2.99 37.49 -11.38
CA ALA A 837 -3.39 36.10 -11.29
C ALA A 837 -3.41 35.41 -12.67
N GLY A 838 -3.85 34.15 -12.72
CA GLY A 838 -3.90 33.36 -13.95
C GLY A 838 -4.92 33.86 -14.97
N VAL A 839 -4.85 33.27 -16.17
CA VAL A 839 -5.62 33.73 -17.35
C VAL A 839 -6.95 32.97 -17.54
N CYS A 840 -7.08 31.75 -17.03
CA CYS A 840 -8.30 30.96 -17.18
C CYS A 840 -9.41 31.52 -16.25
N PRO A 841 -10.52 32.06 -16.79
CA PRO A 841 -11.50 32.79 -15.97
C PRO A 841 -12.18 31.93 -14.90
N THR A 842 -12.33 30.63 -15.15
CA THR A 842 -13.04 29.68 -14.27
C THR A 842 -12.21 29.17 -13.07
N MET A 843 -10.92 29.53 -12.98
CA MET A 843 -10.09 29.16 -11.83
C MET A 843 -10.63 29.81 -10.55
N GLY A 844 -10.82 29.01 -9.51
CA GLY A 844 -11.28 29.47 -8.21
C GLY A 844 -10.17 30.15 -7.40
N VAL A 845 -10.47 31.29 -6.78
CA VAL A 845 -9.46 32.08 -6.06
C VAL A 845 -8.90 31.35 -4.84
N GLY A 846 -9.72 30.56 -4.14
CA GLY A 846 -9.30 29.81 -2.94
C GLY A 846 -8.14 28.84 -3.21
N GLY A 847 -8.24 28.05 -4.29
CA GLY A 847 -7.16 27.16 -4.72
C GLY A 847 -6.00 27.92 -5.35
N HIS A 848 -6.30 28.85 -6.27
CA HIS A 848 -5.28 29.56 -7.04
C HIS A 848 -4.32 30.36 -6.15
N PHE A 849 -4.84 31.17 -5.23
CA PHE A 849 -4.01 32.00 -4.34
C PHE A 849 -3.25 31.15 -3.34
N SER A 850 -3.89 30.10 -2.81
CA SER A 850 -3.25 29.27 -1.79
C SER A 850 -2.11 28.40 -2.31
N GLY A 851 -2.01 28.17 -3.62
CA GLY A 851 -0.83 27.58 -4.28
C GLY A 851 0.13 28.59 -4.91
N GLY A 852 -0.05 29.89 -4.65
CA GLY A 852 0.84 30.98 -5.10
C GLY A 852 0.16 31.89 -6.12
N GLY A 853 -0.45 31.30 -7.15
CA GLY A 853 -1.23 32.04 -8.15
C GLY A 853 -0.36 32.75 -9.20
N TYR A 854 0.21 31.94 -10.09
CA TYR A 854 1.01 32.37 -11.23
C TYR A 854 0.16 33.07 -12.31
N GLY A 855 0.64 34.20 -12.84
CA GLY A 855 -0.03 35.02 -13.85
C GLY A 855 0.93 35.73 -14.81
N LEU A 856 0.40 36.46 -15.80
CA LEU A 856 1.21 37.14 -16.83
C LEU A 856 1.96 38.38 -16.30
N MET A 857 1.47 38.99 -15.23
CA MET A 857 2.09 40.17 -14.61
C MET A 857 3.14 39.80 -13.55
N LEU A 858 3.56 38.53 -13.44
CA LEU A 858 4.42 38.09 -12.34
C LEU A 858 5.77 38.81 -12.28
N ARG A 859 6.30 39.23 -13.44
CA ARG A 859 7.61 39.88 -13.53
C ARG A 859 7.61 41.29 -12.95
N LYS A 860 6.45 41.96 -12.87
CA LYS A 860 6.32 43.29 -12.26
C LYS A 860 5.73 43.24 -10.86
N TYR A 861 4.72 42.39 -10.64
CA TYR A 861 3.91 42.42 -9.42
C TYR A 861 4.02 41.16 -8.55
N GLY A 862 4.84 40.20 -8.94
CA GLY A 862 4.94 38.91 -8.24
C GLY A 862 3.68 38.06 -8.43
N LEU A 863 3.48 37.11 -7.52
CA LEU A 863 2.35 36.19 -7.55
C LEU A 863 1.09 36.80 -6.94
N ALA A 864 -0.07 36.18 -7.18
CA ALA A 864 -1.31 36.56 -6.50
C ALA A 864 -1.16 36.51 -4.97
N ALA A 865 -0.49 35.47 -4.44
CA ALA A 865 -0.24 35.29 -3.01
C ALA A 865 0.66 36.37 -2.40
N ASP A 866 1.56 36.97 -3.19
CA ASP A 866 2.41 38.09 -2.74
C ASP A 866 1.59 39.36 -2.48
N ASN A 867 0.41 39.46 -3.09
CA ASN A 867 -0.51 40.59 -2.97
C ASN A 867 -1.62 40.35 -1.92
N VAL A 868 -1.62 39.21 -1.22
CA VAL A 868 -2.57 38.93 -0.13
C VAL A 868 -2.11 39.60 1.16
N ILE A 869 -2.98 40.46 1.71
CA ILE A 869 -2.74 41.25 2.93
C ILE A 869 -3.56 40.80 4.14
N ASP A 870 -4.64 40.06 3.94
CA ASP A 870 -5.49 39.51 5.01
C ASP A 870 -6.23 38.26 4.53
N ALA A 871 -6.75 37.46 5.45
CA ALA A 871 -7.56 36.28 5.16
C ALA A 871 -8.51 35.96 6.32
N ARG A 872 -9.59 35.24 6.01
CA ARG A 872 -10.45 34.57 7.00
C ARG A 872 -10.48 33.08 6.73
N ILE A 873 -10.35 32.26 7.76
CA ILE A 873 -10.26 30.80 7.65
C ILE A 873 -11.05 30.11 8.77
N ILE A 874 -11.63 28.94 8.48
CA ILE A 874 -12.17 28.04 9.49
C ILE A 874 -11.14 26.94 9.79
N ASP A 875 -10.80 26.80 11.07
CA ASP A 875 -9.85 25.79 11.57
C ASP A 875 -10.49 24.40 11.75
N VAL A 876 -9.71 23.44 12.25
CA VAL A 876 -10.14 22.04 12.48
C VAL A 876 -11.18 21.89 13.59
N ASN A 877 -11.40 22.93 14.39
CA ASN A 877 -12.38 22.95 15.46
C ASN A 877 -13.64 23.72 15.05
N GLY A 878 -13.73 24.17 13.79
CA GLY A 878 -14.83 24.96 13.30
C GLY A 878 -14.78 26.42 13.76
N GLN A 879 -13.66 26.93 14.27
CA GLN A 879 -13.52 28.33 14.67
C GLN A 879 -13.17 29.21 13.48
N VAL A 880 -13.85 30.35 13.36
CA VAL A 880 -13.54 31.36 12.34
C VAL A 880 -12.40 32.24 12.85
N LEU A 881 -11.30 32.26 12.12
CA LEU A 881 -10.10 33.01 12.44
C LEU A 881 -9.89 34.13 11.41
N ASP A 882 -9.68 35.34 11.91
CA ASP A 882 -9.09 36.46 11.17
C ASP A 882 -7.55 36.41 11.24
N ARG A 883 -6.85 37.31 10.54
CA ARG A 883 -5.37 37.31 10.54
C ARG A 883 -4.77 37.38 11.95
N LYS A 884 -5.36 38.18 12.84
CA LYS A 884 -4.87 38.34 14.21
C LYS A 884 -4.98 37.04 15.00
N SER A 885 -6.14 36.39 14.95
CA SER A 885 -6.43 35.16 15.69
C SER A 885 -5.77 33.92 15.09
N MET A 886 -5.56 33.85 13.77
CA MET A 886 -4.81 32.76 13.13
C MET A 886 -3.29 32.85 13.35
N GLY A 887 -2.79 34.07 13.59
CA GLY A 887 -1.36 34.35 13.74
C GLY A 887 -0.58 34.31 12.43
N GLU A 888 0.64 34.87 12.45
CA GLU A 888 1.44 35.06 11.23
C GLU A 888 1.98 33.74 10.64
N ASP A 889 2.12 32.69 11.43
CA ASP A 889 2.57 31.37 10.95
C ASP A 889 1.52 30.73 10.04
N LEU A 890 0.24 30.70 10.45
CA LEU A 890 -0.85 30.16 9.64
C LEU A 890 -1.15 31.08 8.45
N PHE A 891 -1.15 32.39 8.66
CA PHE A 891 -1.31 33.37 7.57
C PHE A 891 -0.19 33.25 6.51
N TRP A 892 1.05 32.97 6.92
CA TRP A 892 2.13 32.65 5.99
C TRP A 892 1.87 31.32 5.26
N ALA A 893 1.49 30.26 5.98
CA ALA A 893 1.33 28.92 5.41
C ALA A 893 0.25 28.83 4.32
N ILE A 894 -0.86 29.56 4.44
CA ILE A 894 -1.94 29.53 3.46
C ILE A 894 -1.65 30.32 2.18
N ARG A 895 -0.62 31.20 2.17
CA ARG A 895 -0.25 32.03 1.02
C ARG A 895 0.78 31.36 0.13
N GLY A 896 0.41 30.25 -0.52
CA GLY A 896 1.31 29.51 -1.42
C GLY A 896 1.79 28.17 -0.89
N GLY A 897 1.29 27.70 0.27
CA GLY A 897 1.59 26.38 0.86
C GLY A 897 0.52 25.32 0.64
N GLY A 898 -0.54 25.60 -0.14
CA GLY A 898 -1.68 24.71 -0.37
C GLY A 898 -2.69 24.75 0.78
N GLY A 899 -3.62 25.71 0.72
CA GLY A 899 -4.50 26.09 1.83
C GLY A 899 -5.40 24.96 2.36
N ALA A 900 -5.79 24.02 1.49
CA ALA A 900 -6.57 22.84 1.85
C ALA A 900 -5.87 21.91 2.86
N SER A 901 -4.59 22.12 3.16
CA SER A 901 -3.88 21.41 4.22
C SER A 901 -4.11 21.99 5.61
N PHE A 902 -4.69 23.18 5.76
CA PHE A 902 -4.70 23.88 7.05
C PHE A 902 -6.10 24.25 7.55
N GLY A 903 -7.08 24.36 6.65
CA GLY A 903 -8.44 24.76 6.99
C GLY A 903 -9.28 25.07 5.76
N VAL A 904 -10.48 25.60 6.00
CA VAL A 904 -11.37 26.10 4.94
C VAL A 904 -11.23 27.62 4.87
N ILE A 905 -10.54 28.13 3.85
CA ILE A 905 -10.39 29.58 3.68
C ILE A 905 -11.73 30.16 3.19
N LEU A 906 -12.23 31.16 3.89
CA LEU A 906 -13.49 31.84 3.60
C LEU A 906 -13.29 32.98 2.61
N ALA A 907 -12.33 33.87 2.88
CA ALA A 907 -12.09 35.05 2.06
C ALA A 907 -10.64 35.53 2.17
N TRP A 908 -10.22 36.26 1.14
CA TRP A 908 -8.92 36.92 1.04
C TRP A 908 -9.11 38.42 0.93
N LYS A 909 -8.25 39.20 1.60
CA LYS A 909 -8.06 40.60 1.27
C LYS A 909 -6.80 40.75 0.45
N VAL A 910 -6.91 41.37 -0.71
CA VAL A 910 -5.81 41.53 -1.67
C VAL A 910 -5.55 42.99 -2.00
N ASN A 911 -4.29 43.30 -2.30
CA ASN A 911 -3.88 44.55 -2.93
C ASN A 911 -4.16 44.48 -4.43
N LEU A 912 -4.75 45.55 -4.96
CA LEU A 912 -4.92 45.77 -6.39
C LEU A 912 -3.73 46.58 -6.91
N VAL A 913 -3.18 46.16 -8.04
CA VAL A 913 -2.01 46.78 -8.65
C VAL A 913 -2.41 47.79 -9.69
N THR A 914 -1.63 48.86 -9.84
CA THR A 914 -1.90 49.87 -10.87
C THR A 914 -1.44 49.35 -12.23
N VAL A 915 -2.32 49.36 -13.22
CA VAL A 915 -2.01 49.01 -14.61
C VAL A 915 -2.21 50.24 -15.50
N PRO A 916 -1.40 50.40 -16.57
CA PRO A 916 -1.63 51.47 -17.54
C PRO A 916 -3.02 51.37 -18.17
N SER A 917 -3.58 52.50 -18.61
CA SER A 917 -4.85 52.52 -19.34
C SER A 917 -4.79 51.77 -20.68
N THR A 918 -3.58 51.64 -21.24
CA THR A 918 -3.30 50.96 -22.49
C THR A 918 -2.15 49.98 -22.28
N VAL A 919 -2.39 48.72 -22.60
CA VAL A 919 -1.39 47.64 -22.65
C VAL A 919 -1.25 47.17 -24.09
N THR A 920 -0.11 46.56 -24.42
CA THR A 920 0.13 45.99 -25.75
C THR A 920 0.28 44.48 -25.65
N VAL A 921 -0.42 43.75 -26.50
CA VAL A 921 -0.27 42.29 -26.64
C VAL A 921 0.21 41.93 -28.04
N PHE A 922 0.90 40.80 -28.16
CA PHE A 922 1.19 40.17 -29.45
C PHE A 922 1.32 38.66 -29.31
N THR A 923 1.11 37.94 -30.41
CA THR A 923 1.47 36.53 -30.55
C THR A 923 2.17 36.32 -31.88
N VAL A 924 3.47 36.07 -31.84
CA VAL A 924 4.27 35.76 -33.03
C VAL A 924 4.56 34.27 -33.06
N ALA A 925 4.08 33.57 -34.08
CA ALA A 925 4.32 32.15 -34.28
C ALA A 925 5.52 31.90 -35.21
N LYS A 926 6.38 30.96 -34.84
CA LYS A 926 7.52 30.51 -35.66
C LYS A 926 7.53 28.98 -35.73
N THR A 927 7.64 28.42 -36.92
CA THR A 927 7.82 26.98 -37.12
C THR A 927 9.31 26.59 -37.03
N LEU A 928 9.61 25.30 -36.95
CA LEU A 928 11.00 24.81 -37.01
C LEU A 928 11.74 25.29 -38.26
N ASP A 929 11.07 25.31 -39.43
CA ASP A 929 11.61 25.81 -40.69
C ASP A 929 11.92 27.32 -40.65
N GLN A 930 11.18 28.06 -39.84
CA GLN A 930 11.39 29.48 -39.55
C GLN A 930 12.34 29.72 -38.37
N ASN A 931 13.21 28.74 -38.07
CA ASN A 931 14.26 28.83 -37.08
C ASN A 931 13.78 28.92 -35.61
N ALA A 932 12.60 28.36 -35.30
CA ALA A 932 12.03 28.39 -33.94
C ALA A 932 12.97 27.84 -32.85
N THR A 933 13.71 26.77 -33.12
CA THR A 933 14.65 26.18 -32.13
C THR A 933 15.69 27.19 -31.65
N ASN A 934 16.31 27.95 -32.57
CA ASN A 934 17.32 28.94 -32.22
C ASN A 934 16.70 30.18 -31.54
N LEU A 935 15.47 30.55 -31.92
CA LEU A 935 14.74 31.62 -31.23
C LEU A 935 14.40 31.24 -29.79
N ILE A 936 13.94 30.00 -29.54
CA ILE A 936 13.74 29.48 -28.18
C ILE A 936 15.07 29.48 -27.43
N HIS A 937 16.14 28.96 -28.04
CA HIS A 937 17.47 28.94 -27.42
C HIS A 937 17.93 30.34 -27.00
N LYS A 938 17.82 31.33 -27.89
CA LYS A 938 18.15 32.73 -27.58
C LYS A 938 17.24 33.29 -26.47
N TRP A 939 15.93 33.06 -26.56
CA TRP A 939 14.94 33.53 -25.59
C TRP A 939 15.29 33.12 -24.15
N GLN A 940 15.79 31.90 -23.93
CA GLN A 940 16.19 31.44 -22.59
C GLN A 940 17.23 32.34 -21.90
N HIS A 941 18.08 33.01 -22.67
CA HIS A 941 19.15 33.87 -22.14
C HIS A 941 18.70 35.32 -21.86
N ILE A 942 17.69 35.79 -22.59
CA ILE A 942 17.25 37.20 -22.57
C ILE A 942 15.94 37.39 -21.82
N ALA A 943 15.06 36.39 -21.80
CA ALA A 943 13.73 36.52 -21.21
C ALA A 943 13.73 36.85 -19.70
N PRO A 944 14.62 36.27 -18.88
CA PRO A 944 14.73 36.69 -17.47
C PRO A 944 15.13 38.16 -17.31
N LYS A 945 15.84 38.72 -18.30
CA LYS A 945 16.46 40.05 -18.27
C LYS A 945 15.64 41.15 -18.94
N PHE A 946 14.49 40.84 -19.54
CA PHE A 946 13.62 41.86 -20.10
C PHE A 946 13.21 42.89 -19.03
N PRO A 947 12.83 44.12 -19.39
CA PRO A 947 12.21 45.04 -18.44
C PRO A 947 11.01 44.39 -17.74
N GLU A 948 10.76 44.72 -16.48
CA GLU A 948 9.69 44.07 -15.67
C GLU A 948 8.28 44.22 -16.27
N ASP A 949 8.06 45.27 -17.07
CA ASP A 949 6.83 45.54 -17.80
C ASP A 949 6.54 44.59 -18.96
N LEU A 950 7.55 43.85 -19.43
CA LEU A 950 7.47 42.98 -20.60
C LEU A 950 7.44 41.51 -20.20
N PHE A 951 6.37 40.79 -20.52
CA PHE A 951 6.26 39.35 -20.31
C PHE A 951 6.08 38.65 -21.65
N ILE A 952 7.01 37.76 -22.04
CA ILE A 952 6.91 36.96 -23.27
C ILE A 952 7.05 35.49 -22.91
N ARG A 953 5.96 34.72 -22.92
CA ARG A 953 6.00 33.25 -22.79
C ARG A 953 6.06 32.58 -24.16
N ILE A 954 6.48 31.32 -24.18
CA ILE A 954 6.43 30.49 -25.38
C ILE A 954 5.43 29.37 -25.15
N ILE A 955 4.49 29.20 -26.09
CA ILE A 955 3.60 28.04 -26.17
C ILE A 955 4.08 27.20 -27.34
N ILE A 956 4.36 25.92 -27.08
CA ILE A 956 4.88 24.99 -28.08
C ILE A 956 3.89 23.86 -28.28
N ASN A 957 3.53 23.61 -29.53
CA ASN A 957 2.61 22.56 -29.94
C ASN A 957 2.89 22.13 -31.38
N ARG A 958 2.39 20.96 -31.76
CA ARG A 958 2.40 20.47 -33.13
C ARG A 958 1.28 21.15 -33.93
N VAL A 959 1.58 21.57 -35.15
CA VAL A 959 0.63 22.21 -36.08
C VAL A 959 0.83 21.68 -37.50
N ASN A 960 -0.19 21.81 -38.34
CA ASN A 960 -0.06 21.53 -39.76
C ASN A 960 0.53 22.76 -40.48
N SER A 961 1.67 22.60 -41.16
CA SER A 961 2.33 23.71 -41.87
C SER A 961 1.50 24.17 -43.06
N SER A 962 1.17 25.46 -43.08
CA SER A 962 0.41 26.11 -44.16
C SER A 962 1.14 26.15 -45.50
N GLU A 963 2.47 25.98 -45.53
CA GLU A 963 3.27 26.03 -46.76
C GLU A 963 3.37 24.68 -47.49
N ASN A 964 3.30 23.55 -46.77
CA ASN A 964 3.56 22.22 -47.34
C ASN A 964 2.58 21.10 -46.90
N GLY A 965 1.60 21.39 -46.03
CA GLY A 965 0.64 20.39 -45.52
C GLY A 965 1.25 19.30 -44.62
N LYS A 966 2.51 19.47 -44.20
CA LYS A 966 3.22 18.56 -43.31
C LYS A 966 3.14 19.06 -41.86
N TRP A 967 3.04 18.13 -40.92
CA TRP A 967 3.12 18.43 -39.50
C TRP A 967 4.49 19.02 -39.12
N THR A 968 4.50 20.11 -38.36
CA THR A 968 5.71 20.75 -37.83
C THR A 968 5.48 21.21 -36.39
N ILE A 969 6.55 21.54 -35.67
CA ILE A 969 6.46 22.13 -34.34
C ILE A 969 6.45 23.66 -34.47
N GLN A 970 5.50 24.30 -33.80
CA GLN A 970 5.37 25.76 -33.74
C GLN A 970 5.67 26.24 -32.33
N ALA A 971 6.43 27.33 -32.25
CA ALA A 971 6.67 28.10 -31.04
C ALA A 971 5.96 29.45 -31.17
N SER A 972 4.96 29.68 -30.32
CA SER A 972 4.16 30.90 -30.27
C SER A 972 4.64 31.79 -29.12
N PHE A 973 5.29 32.90 -29.47
CA PHE A 973 5.77 33.92 -28.54
C PHE A 973 4.60 34.83 -28.18
N ASN A 974 3.98 34.56 -27.03
CA ASN A 974 2.75 35.18 -26.56
C ASN A 974 3.08 36.17 -25.44
N SER A 975 2.73 37.45 -25.65
CA SER A 975 3.29 38.57 -24.89
C SER A 975 2.26 39.53 -24.33
N LEU A 976 2.52 40.01 -23.10
CA LEU A 976 1.88 41.17 -22.47
C LEU A 976 2.95 42.22 -22.14
N TYR A 977 2.76 43.44 -22.63
CA TYR A 977 3.57 44.61 -22.28
C TYR A 977 2.71 45.67 -21.61
N LEU A 978 3.13 46.12 -20.42
CA LEU A 978 2.46 47.18 -19.66
C LEU A 978 2.86 48.57 -20.19
N GLY A 979 2.49 48.85 -21.44
CA GLY A 979 2.71 50.12 -22.12
C GLY A 979 2.23 50.07 -23.56
N GLY A 980 2.47 51.15 -24.32
CA GLY A 980 2.07 51.27 -25.73
C GLY A 980 3.12 50.75 -26.73
N ILE A 981 2.69 50.57 -27.98
CA ILE A 981 3.46 50.05 -29.11
C ILE A 981 4.71 50.90 -29.37
N ASN A 982 4.58 52.22 -29.27
CA ASN A 982 5.68 53.17 -29.54
C ASN A 982 6.91 52.94 -28.64
N ASN A 983 6.71 52.38 -27.45
CA ASN A 983 7.81 52.03 -26.54
C ASN A 983 8.22 50.56 -26.68
N LEU A 984 7.29 49.68 -27.04
CA LEU A 984 7.55 48.25 -27.20
C LEU A 984 8.44 47.94 -28.40
N ILE A 985 8.18 48.56 -29.56
CA ILE A 985 8.93 48.25 -30.79
C ILE A 985 10.42 48.58 -30.66
N PRO A 986 10.83 49.78 -30.21
CA PRO A 986 12.26 50.06 -29.97
C PRO A 986 12.88 49.10 -28.96
N LEU A 987 12.18 48.79 -27.88
CA LEU A 987 12.65 47.84 -26.85
C LEU A 987 12.89 46.45 -27.43
N MET A 988 11.99 45.97 -28.29
CA MET A 988 12.13 44.66 -28.94
C MET A 988 13.25 44.64 -29.99
N GLN A 989 13.48 45.74 -30.70
CA GLN A 989 14.64 45.86 -31.59
C GLN A 989 15.98 45.85 -30.82
N GLU A 990 16.01 46.38 -29.61
CA GLU A 990 17.18 46.33 -28.74
C GLU A 990 17.39 44.94 -28.13
N CYS A 991 16.35 44.36 -27.54
CA CYS A 991 16.48 43.17 -26.69
C CYS A 991 16.29 41.84 -27.44
N PHE A 992 15.47 41.81 -28.50
CA PHE A 992 15.16 40.57 -29.23
C PHE A 992 14.79 40.81 -30.71
N PRO A 993 15.66 41.44 -31.52
CA PRO A 993 15.35 41.81 -32.90
C PRO A 993 15.06 40.61 -33.81
N GLU A 994 15.64 39.45 -33.53
CA GLU A 994 15.49 38.23 -34.35
C GLU A 994 14.07 37.65 -34.33
N LEU A 995 13.24 38.01 -33.35
CA LEU A 995 11.83 37.63 -33.36
C LEU A 995 11.10 38.24 -34.57
N GLY A 996 11.58 39.40 -35.05
CA GLY A 996 11.04 40.11 -36.20
C GLY A 996 9.70 40.78 -35.92
N LEU A 997 9.47 41.21 -34.67
CA LEU A 997 8.23 41.89 -34.27
C LEU A 997 8.07 43.23 -34.99
N THR A 998 6.90 43.47 -35.57
CA THR A 998 6.52 44.74 -36.18
C THR A 998 5.28 45.33 -35.51
N GLU A 999 4.98 46.60 -35.81
CA GLU A 999 3.76 47.27 -35.30
C GLU A 999 2.47 46.53 -35.69
N LYS A 1000 2.46 45.85 -36.85
CA LYS A 1000 1.29 45.12 -37.36
C LYS A 1000 0.97 43.87 -36.54
N ASP A 1001 1.95 43.33 -35.82
CA ASP A 1001 1.79 42.14 -34.98
C ASP A 1001 1.25 42.50 -33.58
N CYS A 1002 1.24 43.79 -33.23
CA CYS A 1002 0.89 44.30 -31.92
C CYS A 1002 -0.55 44.81 -31.89
N THR A 1003 -1.22 44.66 -30.75
CA THR A 1003 -2.54 45.24 -30.52
C THR A 1003 -2.55 45.96 -29.18
N GLU A 1004 -2.89 47.26 -29.20
CA GLU A 1004 -3.15 48.04 -27.99
C GLU A 1004 -4.59 47.83 -27.53
N MET A 1005 -4.76 47.59 -26.24
CA MET A 1005 -6.07 47.35 -25.62
C MET A 1005 -6.05 47.73 -24.14
N SER A 1006 -7.19 47.66 -23.46
CA SER A 1006 -7.22 47.80 -22.01
C SER A 1006 -6.66 46.54 -21.32
N TRP A 1007 -6.27 46.67 -20.05
CA TRP A 1007 -5.79 45.50 -19.30
C TRP A 1007 -6.86 44.39 -19.22
N ILE A 1008 -8.14 44.74 -19.02
CA ILE A 1008 -9.20 43.74 -18.92
C ILE A 1008 -9.45 43.03 -20.27
N ASP A 1009 -9.35 43.74 -21.39
CA ASP A 1009 -9.45 43.15 -22.73
C ASP A 1009 -8.29 42.16 -22.98
N SER A 1010 -7.11 42.46 -22.44
CA SER A 1010 -5.97 41.54 -22.53
C SER A 1010 -6.27 40.20 -21.84
N ILE A 1011 -7.07 40.18 -20.78
CA ILE A 1011 -7.51 38.94 -20.14
C ILE A 1011 -8.33 38.08 -21.10
N LEU A 1012 -9.28 38.69 -21.83
CA LEU A 1012 -10.06 37.97 -22.85
C LEU A 1012 -9.15 37.40 -23.93
N TYR A 1013 -8.22 38.21 -24.43
CA TYR A 1013 -7.22 37.81 -25.41
C TYR A 1013 -6.44 36.55 -24.98
N PHE A 1014 -5.93 36.52 -23.75
CA PHE A 1014 -5.17 35.36 -23.26
C PHE A 1014 -6.02 34.15 -22.85
N ALA A 1015 -7.30 34.36 -22.56
CA ALA A 1015 -8.26 33.29 -22.35
C ALA A 1015 -8.74 32.64 -23.66
N GLY A 1016 -8.36 33.20 -24.81
CA GLY A 1016 -8.83 32.75 -26.13
C GLY A 1016 -10.26 33.19 -26.43
N ILE A 1017 -10.77 34.19 -25.71
CA ILE A 1017 -12.11 34.75 -25.89
C ILE A 1017 -11.99 35.97 -26.83
N PRO A 1018 -12.83 36.11 -27.87
CA PRO A 1018 -12.79 37.28 -28.73
C PRO A 1018 -12.96 38.57 -27.93
N VAL A 1019 -12.10 39.57 -28.17
CA VAL A 1019 -12.14 40.87 -27.46
C VAL A 1019 -13.43 41.65 -27.73
N SER A 1020 -14.18 41.29 -28.78
CA SER A 1020 -15.50 41.86 -29.08
C SER A 1020 -16.62 41.35 -28.16
N GLU A 1021 -16.41 40.28 -27.40
CA GLU A 1021 -17.41 39.73 -26.48
C GLU A 1021 -17.64 40.65 -25.27
N SER A 1022 -18.84 40.55 -24.67
CA SER A 1022 -19.13 41.26 -23.41
C SER A 1022 -18.22 40.75 -22.29
N LEU A 1023 -17.78 41.65 -21.40
CA LEU A 1023 -17.05 41.28 -20.19
C LEU A 1023 -17.84 40.31 -19.30
N ASP A 1024 -19.16 40.22 -19.46
CA ASP A 1024 -20.02 39.29 -18.71
C ASP A 1024 -19.60 37.81 -18.89
N VAL A 1025 -18.90 37.48 -19.97
CA VAL A 1025 -18.30 36.15 -20.17
C VAL A 1025 -17.32 35.77 -19.05
N LEU A 1026 -16.70 36.74 -18.38
CA LEU A 1026 -15.82 36.51 -17.22
C LEU A 1026 -16.59 36.07 -15.95
N LEU A 1027 -17.92 36.28 -15.93
CA LEU A 1027 -18.80 35.79 -14.87
C LEU A 1027 -19.22 34.33 -15.10
N ASP A 1028 -19.07 33.81 -16.32
CA ASP A 1028 -19.38 32.42 -16.64
C ASP A 1028 -18.39 31.47 -15.96
N ARG A 1029 -18.94 30.44 -15.32
CA ARG A 1029 -18.20 29.40 -14.62
C ARG A 1029 -18.03 28.14 -15.46
N THR A 1030 -18.66 28.09 -16.63
CA THR A 1030 -18.62 26.95 -17.53
C THR A 1030 -17.22 26.79 -18.13
N PRO A 1031 -16.61 25.60 -18.03
CA PRO A 1031 -15.36 25.31 -18.72
C PRO A 1031 -15.47 25.57 -20.23
N LEU A 1032 -14.53 26.32 -20.82
CA LEU A 1032 -14.50 26.56 -22.27
C LEU A 1032 -14.28 25.25 -23.06
N THR A 1033 -13.44 24.36 -22.53
CA THR A 1033 -13.17 23.04 -23.10
C THR A 1033 -12.94 22.03 -21.98
N ARG A 1034 -13.40 20.78 -22.18
CA ARG A 1034 -13.14 19.64 -21.30
C ARG A 1034 -12.45 18.57 -22.13
N VAL A 1035 -11.29 18.13 -21.67
CA VAL A 1035 -10.47 17.11 -22.34
C VAL A 1035 -9.91 16.16 -21.29
N TYR A 1036 -9.46 14.99 -21.71
CA TYR A 1036 -8.59 14.17 -20.89
C TYR A 1036 -7.20 14.77 -20.95
N PHE A 1037 -6.54 14.94 -19.80
CA PHE A 1037 -5.16 15.41 -19.81
C PHE A 1037 -4.32 14.95 -18.63
N LYS A 1038 -3.01 14.96 -18.82
CA LYS A 1038 -1.99 14.86 -17.77
C LYS A 1038 -1.05 16.04 -17.89
N ALA A 1039 -0.68 16.61 -16.75
CA ALA A 1039 0.24 17.73 -16.68
C ALA A 1039 1.39 17.43 -15.72
N LYS A 1040 2.53 18.09 -15.97
CA LYS A 1040 3.74 18.10 -15.15
C LYS A 1040 4.40 19.47 -15.20
N SER A 1041 5.32 19.75 -14.28
CA SER A 1041 6.04 21.01 -14.29
C SER A 1041 7.49 20.89 -13.84
N ASP A 1042 8.32 21.80 -14.36
CA ASP A 1042 9.73 21.90 -14.05
C ASP A 1042 10.17 23.36 -13.94
N TYR A 1043 11.29 23.58 -13.27
CA TYR A 1043 12.01 24.85 -13.26
C TYR A 1043 13.36 24.71 -13.96
N VAL A 1044 13.68 25.66 -14.83
CA VAL A 1044 14.97 25.71 -15.54
C VAL A 1044 15.85 26.77 -14.90
N LYS A 1045 17.09 26.39 -14.58
CA LYS A 1045 18.10 27.28 -13.98
C LYS A 1045 19.25 27.61 -14.93
N GLU A 1046 19.49 26.74 -15.91
CA GLU A 1046 20.51 26.91 -16.94
C GLU A 1046 19.87 26.67 -18.31
N PRO A 1047 20.26 27.40 -19.36
CA PRO A 1047 19.68 27.24 -20.69
C PRO A 1047 19.86 25.82 -21.22
N ILE A 1048 18.76 25.25 -21.74
CA ILE A 1048 18.73 23.96 -22.41
C ILE A 1048 19.45 24.11 -23.76
N PRO A 1049 20.48 23.29 -24.03
CA PRO A 1049 21.22 23.36 -25.29
C PRO A 1049 20.33 22.94 -26.47
N VAL A 1050 20.70 23.39 -27.68
CA VAL A 1050 19.93 23.14 -28.92
C VAL A 1050 19.61 21.65 -29.13
N PHE A 1051 20.59 20.75 -28.99
CA PHE A 1051 20.34 19.31 -29.11
C PHE A 1051 19.34 18.77 -28.07
N GLY A 1052 19.26 19.43 -26.91
CA GLY A 1052 18.28 19.13 -25.87
C GLY A 1052 16.86 19.45 -26.34
N LEU A 1053 16.67 20.62 -26.95
CA LEU A 1053 15.41 21.03 -27.58
C LEU A 1053 15.03 20.13 -28.76
N GLU A 1054 16.00 19.76 -29.61
CA GLU A 1054 15.78 18.85 -30.73
C GLU A 1054 15.27 17.47 -30.29
N GLY A 1055 15.73 16.97 -29.14
CA GLY A 1055 15.20 15.74 -28.57
C GLY A 1055 13.73 15.86 -28.13
N ILE A 1056 13.29 17.05 -27.67
CA ILE A 1056 11.87 17.31 -27.37
C ILE A 1056 11.04 17.25 -28.66
N TRP A 1057 11.54 17.85 -29.75
CA TRP A 1057 10.85 17.85 -31.05
C TRP A 1057 10.59 16.43 -31.55
N ARG A 1058 11.56 15.52 -31.41
CA ARG A 1058 11.39 14.12 -31.79
C ARG A 1058 10.22 13.46 -31.06
N MET A 1059 10.05 13.75 -29.77
CA MET A 1059 8.96 13.19 -28.98
C MET A 1059 7.59 13.80 -29.36
N PHE A 1060 7.54 15.08 -29.75
CA PHE A 1060 6.30 15.73 -30.22
C PHE A 1060 5.82 15.19 -31.57
N TYR A 1061 6.68 14.51 -32.33
CA TYR A 1061 6.29 13.84 -33.57
C TYR A 1061 5.73 12.43 -33.35
N GLU A 1062 5.87 11.85 -32.16
CA GLU A 1062 5.21 10.59 -31.78
C GLU A 1062 3.68 10.77 -31.77
N ASP A 1063 2.93 9.69 -32.02
CA ASP A 1063 1.46 9.74 -32.14
C ASP A 1063 0.82 10.19 -30.82
N GLU A 1064 1.27 9.66 -29.67
CA GLU A 1064 0.79 10.08 -28.35
C GLU A 1064 1.16 11.54 -28.01
N GLY A 1065 2.10 12.14 -28.75
CA GLY A 1065 2.51 13.54 -28.62
C GLY A 1065 1.70 14.52 -29.47
N GLU A 1066 0.72 14.06 -30.25
CA GLU A 1066 -0.01 14.88 -31.23
C GLU A 1066 -0.63 16.15 -30.62
N GLN A 1067 -1.29 16.02 -29.47
CA GLN A 1067 -1.93 17.12 -28.75
C GLN A 1067 -1.12 17.57 -27.53
N ALA A 1068 0.19 17.31 -27.52
CA ALA A 1068 1.08 17.79 -26.47
C ALA A 1068 1.30 19.30 -26.57
N VAL A 1069 1.35 19.94 -25.40
CA VAL A 1069 1.62 21.37 -25.25
C VAL A 1069 2.72 21.57 -24.21
N MET A 1070 3.73 22.36 -24.56
CA MET A 1070 4.75 22.80 -23.60
C MET A 1070 4.74 24.32 -23.48
N ILE A 1071 4.59 24.85 -22.26
CA ILE A 1071 4.52 26.29 -22.00
C ILE A 1071 5.73 26.72 -21.17
N LEU A 1072 6.54 27.63 -21.73
CA LEU A 1072 7.75 28.18 -21.11
C LEU A 1072 7.45 29.60 -20.64
N SER A 1073 7.57 29.82 -19.34
CA SER A 1073 7.10 31.01 -18.64
C SER A 1073 8.26 31.73 -17.94
N PRO A 1074 8.69 32.92 -18.39
CA PRO A 1074 9.91 33.56 -17.92
C PRO A 1074 9.78 34.09 -16.49
N TYR A 1075 10.87 33.96 -15.75
CA TYR A 1075 11.05 34.55 -14.42
C TYR A 1075 11.87 35.84 -14.56
N GLY A 1076 12.53 36.32 -13.49
CA GLY A 1076 13.17 37.63 -13.48
C GLY A 1076 12.27 38.75 -12.95
N GLY A 1077 12.76 39.99 -13.02
CA GLY A 1077 12.06 41.16 -12.48
C GLY A 1077 11.77 41.02 -10.98
N LYS A 1078 10.55 41.37 -10.56
CA LYS A 1078 10.09 41.32 -9.17
C LYS A 1078 10.31 39.96 -8.49
N MET A 1079 10.27 38.87 -9.25
CA MET A 1079 10.51 37.52 -8.71
C MET A 1079 11.94 37.28 -8.24
N GLU A 1080 12.91 38.11 -8.65
CA GLU A 1080 14.31 38.05 -8.15
C GLU A 1080 14.51 38.84 -6.86
N GLU A 1081 13.63 39.79 -6.56
CA GLU A 1081 13.70 40.65 -5.37
C GLU A 1081 13.08 40.02 -4.13
N ILE A 1082 12.07 39.16 -4.32
CA ILE A 1082 11.34 38.52 -3.24
C ILE A 1082 12.15 37.34 -2.70
N ASP A 1083 12.41 37.31 -1.40
CA ASP A 1083 13.13 36.22 -0.74
C ASP A 1083 12.35 34.90 -0.84
N GLU A 1084 13.06 33.77 -1.02
CA GLU A 1084 12.45 32.45 -1.20
C GLU A 1084 11.66 31.94 0.01
N SER A 1085 11.86 32.54 1.19
CA SER A 1085 11.13 32.22 2.43
C SER A 1085 9.99 33.20 2.76
N SER A 1086 9.82 34.28 1.99
CA SER A 1086 8.81 35.34 2.22
C SER A 1086 7.39 34.76 2.33
N ILE A 1087 7.09 33.78 1.48
CA ILE A 1087 5.90 32.94 1.51
C ILE A 1087 6.32 31.48 1.22
N PRO A 1088 5.48 30.46 1.46
CA PRO A 1088 5.86 29.07 1.26
C PRO A 1088 6.31 28.72 -0.16
N PHE A 1089 5.79 29.42 -1.18
CA PHE A 1089 6.23 29.28 -2.57
C PHE A 1089 7.70 29.75 -2.72
N PRO A 1090 8.66 28.84 -3.02
CA PRO A 1090 10.09 29.14 -2.90
C PRO A 1090 10.78 29.47 -4.23
N HIS A 1091 10.07 29.41 -5.36
CA HIS A 1091 10.71 29.49 -6.68
C HIS A 1091 10.92 30.95 -7.07
N ARG A 1092 11.97 31.58 -6.54
CA ARG A 1092 12.31 33.00 -6.75
C ARG A 1092 13.57 33.13 -7.60
N LYS A 1093 14.54 33.92 -7.13
CA LYS A 1093 15.86 34.14 -7.75
C LYS A 1093 16.55 32.83 -8.16
N GLY A 1094 17.20 32.86 -9.32
CA GLY A 1094 17.98 31.74 -9.86
C GLY A 1094 17.20 30.77 -10.76
N ASN A 1095 15.91 31.01 -11.01
CA ASN A 1095 15.16 30.32 -12.05
C ASN A 1095 15.07 31.22 -13.29
N LEU A 1096 15.39 30.69 -14.48
CA LEU A 1096 15.23 31.41 -15.74
C LEU A 1096 13.76 31.41 -16.16
N TYR A 1097 13.11 30.24 -16.10
CA TYR A 1097 11.70 30.07 -16.44
C TYR A 1097 11.13 28.78 -15.84
N LYS A 1098 9.80 28.71 -15.77
CA LYS A 1098 9.03 27.51 -15.43
C LYS A 1098 8.55 26.85 -16.72
N ILE A 1099 8.57 25.53 -16.78
CA ILE A 1099 7.94 24.72 -17.82
C ILE A 1099 6.67 24.10 -17.28
N GLN A 1100 5.61 24.16 -18.08
CA GLN A 1100 4.43 23.32 -17.94
C GLN A 1100 4.40 22.34 -19.12
N HIS A 1101 4.40 21.05 -18.82
CA HIS A 1101 4.23 19.97 -19.80
C HIS A 1101 2.79 19.49 -19.73
N LEU A 1102 2.07 19.47 -20.85
CA LEU A 1102 0.73 18.92 -20.98
C LEU A 1102 0.66 17.93 -22.14
N VAL A 1103 -0.13 16.88 -21.95
CA VAL A 1103 -0.63 16.05 -23.05
C VAL A 1103 -2.13 15.94 -22.88
N ASN A 1104 -2.87 16.26 -23.94
CA ASN A 1104 -4.32 16.17 -24.00
C ASN A 1104 -4.74 15.04 -24.94
N TRP A 1105 -5.93 14.50 -24.76
CA TRP A 1105 -6.56 13.58 -25.71
C TRP A 1105 -8.08 13.63 -25.58
N ASN A 1106 -8.78 13.15 -26.61
CA ASN A 1106 -10.25 13.18 -26.68
C ASN A 1106 -10.89 11.79 -26.54
N GLU A 1107 -10.15 10.74 -26.86
CA GLU A 1107 -10.61 9.36 -26.79
C GLU A 1107 -10.76 8.89 -25.34
N GLU A 1108 -11.92 8.32 -25.01
CA GLU A 1108 -12.15 7.68 -23.71
C GLU A 1108 -11.54 6.27 -23.69
N GLY A 1109 -10.99 5.87 -22.54
CA GLY A 1109 -10.44 4.53 -22.33
C GLY A 1109 -9.22 4.54 -21.43
N GLU A 1110 -9.10 3.52 -20.58
CA GLU A 1110 -7.98 3.40 -19.65
C GLU A 1110 -6.68 3.16 -20.41
N GLU A 1111 -6.66 2.25 -21.38
CA GLU A 1111 -5.48 1.99 -22.21
C GLU A 1111 -4.99 3.26 -22.94
N VAL A 1112 -5.92 4.06 -23.49
CA VAL A 1112 -5.60 5.33 -24.15
C VAL A 1112 -5.00 6.32 -23.15
N SER A 1113 -5.60 6.41 -21.96
CA SER A 1113 -5.09 7.27 -20.88
C SER A 1113 -3.68 6.87 -20.46
N GLN A 1114 -3.42 5.57 -20.29
CA GLN A 1114 -2.11 5.06 -19.92
C GLN A 1114 -1.05 5.30 -21.01
N ARG A 1115 -1.40 5.20 -22.30
CA ARG A 1115 -0.47 5.54 -23.39
C ARG A 1115 0.01 7.00 -23.32
N HIS A 1116 -0.91 7.95 -23.17
CA HIS A 1116 -0.57 9.38 -23.09
C HIS A 1116 0.15 9.72 -21.77
N ILE A 1117 -0.27 9.13 -20.64
CA ILE A 1117 0.40 9.29 -19.34
C ILE A 1117 1.83 8.74 -19.40
N SER A 1118 2.03 7.57 -20.02
CA SER A 1118 3.36 7.00 -20.26
C SER A 1118 4.22 7.92 -21.11
N TRP A 1119 3.67 8.48 -22.20
CA TRP A 1119 4.38 9.43 -23.06
C TRP A 1119 4.88 10.66 -22.29
N ILE A 1120 4.03 11.32 -21.48
CA ILE A 1120 4.45 12.50 -20.72
C ILE A 1120 5.43 12.13 -19.58
N ARG A 1121 5.35 10.91 -19.02
CA ARG A 1121 6.36 10.39 -18.08
C ARG A 1121 7.73 10.21 -18.76
N ARG A 1122 7.76 9.73 -20.02
CA ARG A 1122 9.00 9.68 -20.83
C ARG A 1122 9.56 11.07 -21.09
N LEU A 1123 8.72 12.03 -21.50
CA LEU A 1123 9.14 13.42 -21.74
C LEU A 1123 9.71 14.04 -20.45
N TYR A 1124 9.02 13.85 -19.33
CA TYR A 1124 9.48 14.34 -18.03
C TYR A 1124 10.82 13.69 -17.64
N SER A 1125 10.99 12.39 -17.87
CA SER A 1125 12.26 11.69 -17.60
C SER A 1125 13.40 12.21 -18.47
N TYR A 1126 13.14 12.45 -19.76
CA TYR A 1126 14.09 13.07 -20.68
C TYR A 1126 14.57 14.44 -20.19
N MET A 1127 13.64 15.26 -19.70
CA MET A 1127 13.92 16.60 -19.20
C MET A 1127 14.75 16.65 -17.92
N ALA A 1128 14.87 15.56 -17.17
CA ALA A 1128 15.55 15.51 -15.86
C ALA A 1128 16.97 16.07 -15.87
N ARG A 1129 17.69 15.93 -16.99
CA ARG A 1129 19.08 16.38 -17.14
C ARG A 1129 19.24 17.89 -17.41
N TYR A 1130 18.17 18.55 -17.84
CA TYR A 1130 18.19 19.95 -18.29
C TYR A 1130 17.50 20.92 -17.33
N VAL A 1131 16.78 20.40 -16.33
CA VAL A 1131 16.00 21.19 -15.39
C VAL A 1131 16.68 21.22 -14.01
N SER A 1132 16.09 21.94 -13.07
CA SER A 1132 16.56 22.00 -11.69
C SER A 1132 16.81 20.61 -11.10
N ARG A 1133 17.84 20.51 -10.26
CA ARG A 1133 18.26 19.30 -9.56
C ARG A 1133 18.53 19.64 -8.09
N PHE A 1134 18.37 18.65 -7.21
CA PHE A 1134 18.60 18.77 -5.76
C PHE A 1134 17.83 19.90 -5.04
N PRO A 1135 16.48 19.87 -4.99
CA PRO A 1135 15.57 18.93 -5.63
C PRO A 1135 15.25 19.32 -7.08
N ARG A 1136 14.75 18.37 -7.88
CA ARG A 1136 14.02 18.69 -9.11
C ARG A 1136 12.67 19.30 -8.73
N ALA A 1137 12.55 20.61 -8.93
CA ALA A 1137 11.44 21.42 -8.46
C ALA A 1137 10.21 21.35 -9.38
N ALA A 1138 9.03 21.49 -8.79
CA ALA A 1138 7.74 21.48 -9.47
C ALA A 1138 6.83 22.59 -8.89
N TYR A 1139 5.73 22.92 -9.59
CA TYR A 1139 4.78 23.95 -9.16
C TYR A 1139 3.49 23.34 -8.62
N ILE A 1140 3.12 23.68 -7.38
CA ILE A 1140 2.01 23.06 -6.64
C ILE A 1140 0.62 23.18 -7.30
N ASN A 1141 0.36 24.27 -8.02
CA ASN A 1141 -0.91 24.43 -8.75
C ASN A 1141 -0.98 23.63 -10.05
N TYR A 1142 0.14 23.05 -10.50
CA TYR A 1142 0.17 22.00 -11.54
C TYR A 1142 0.47 20.67 -10.85
N ARG A 1143 -0.47 20.28 -9.98
CA ARG A 1143 -0.36 19.11 -9.12
C ARG A 1143 -0.03 17.86 -9.94
N ASP A 1144 0.87 17.04 -9.42
CA ASP A 1144 1.38 15.84 -10.09
C ASP A 1144 1.60 14.74 -9.05
N LEU A 1145 0.74 13.72 -9.04
CA LEU A 1145 0.88 12.62 -8.08
C LEU A 1145 2.12 11.75 -8.35
N ASP A 1146 2.65 11.76 -9.58
CA ASP A 1146 3.86 10.99 -9.92
C ASP A 1146 5.12 11.52 -9.22
N VAL A 1147 5.12 12.74 -8.66
CA VAL A 1147 6.27 13.24 -7.87
C VAL A 1147 6.28 12.75 -6.42
N GLY A 1148 5.25 12.01 -6.02
CA GLY A 1148 5.12 11.35 -4.72
C GLY A 1148 3.80 11.69 -4.02
N VAL A 1149 3.30 10.77 -3.20
CA VAL A 1149 2.05 10.92 -2.45
C VAL A 1149 2.21 10.56 -0.97
N ASN A 1150 1.32 11.11 -0.16
CA ASN A 1150 1.08 10.75 1.22
C ASN A 1150 0.46 9.35 1.32
N ASN A 1151 0.41 8.81 2.54
CA ASN A 1151 -0.37 7.59 2.79
C ASN A 1151 -1.87 7.95 2.83
N ASN A 1152 -2.63 7.50 1.84
CA ASN A 1152 -4.07 7.74 1.72
C ASN A 1152 -4.89 7.07 2.84
N LYS A 1153 -4.37 5.99 3.43
CA LYS A 1153 -4.98 5.22 4.53
C LYS A 1153 -4.01 5.11 5.71
N GLY A 1154 -3.87 6.20 6.47
CA GLY A 1154 -3.10 6.21 7.72
C GLY A 1154 -2.37 7.53 8.01
N ASN A 1155 -1.38 7.46 8.91
CA ASN A 1155 -0.51 8.60 9.21
C ASN A 1155 0.62 8.71 8.19
N THR A 1156 0.86 9.93 7.70
CA THR A 1156 1.97 10.23 6.81
C THR A 1156 3.14 10.79 7.61
N SER A 1157 4.32 10.19 7.47
CA SER A 1157 5.54 10.70 8.10
C SER A 1157 6.13 11.89 7.33
N TYR A 1158 6.83 12.79 8.04
CA TYR A 1158 7.58 13.90 7.41
C TYR A 1158 8.49 13.43 6.28
N ALA A 1159 9.21 12.32 6.47
CA ALA A 1159 10.14 11.78 5.48
C ALA A 1159 9.43 11.35 4.18
N GLN A 1160 8.25 10.73 4.28
CA GLN A 1160 7.46 10.34 3.13
C GLN A 1160 6.94 11.57 2.39
N ALA A 1161 6.30 12.50 3.11
CA ALA A 1161 5.78 13.70 2.48
C ALA A 1161 6.89 14.62 1.93
N SER A 1162 8.12 14.54 2.46
CA SER A 1162 9.26 15.30 1.94
C SER A 1162 9.65 14.92 0.52
N ILE A 1163 9.31 13.71 0.04
CA ILE A 1163 9.61 13.25 -1.34
C ILE A 1163 8.99 14.20 -2.36
N TRP A 1164 7.71 14.53 -2.19
CA TRP A 1164 6.98 15.48 -3.03
C TRP A 1164 7.07 16.92 -2.47
N GLY A 1165 7.02 17.08 -1.15
CA GLY A 1165 6.92 18.36 -0.47
C GLY A 1165 8.13 19.26 -0.70
N VAL A 1166 9.34 18.70 -0.70
CA VAL A 1166 10.56 19.47 -0.98
C VAL A 1166 10.65 19.89 -2.46
N LYS A 1167 10.00 19.17 -3.39
CA LYS A 1167 9.94 19.56 -4.80
C LYS A 1167 9.08 20.81 -5.02
N TYR A 1168 7.97 20.94 -4.28
CA TYR A 1168 7.09 22.12 -4.35
C TYR A 1168 7.53 23.28 -3.45
N PHE A 1169 8.09 22.99 -2.27
CA PHE A 1169 8.32 24.01 -1.23
C PHE A 1169 9.78 24.16 -0.80
N LYS A 1170 10.72 23.38 -1.37
CA LYS A 1170 12.14 23.36 -0.95
C LYS A 1170 12.26 23.32 0.58
N ASN A 1171 13.06 24.22 1.17
CA ASN A 1171 13.30 24.35 2.60
C ASN A 1171 12.06 24.83 3.39
N ASN A 1172 11.10 25.48 2.73
CA ASN A 1172 9.87 25.96 3.38
C ASN A 1172 8.95 24.80 3.81
N PHE A 1173 9.14 23.60 3.27
CA PHE A 1173 8.34 22.42 3.62
C PHE A 1173 8.39 22.10 5.13
N ASN A 1174 9.55 22.24 5.77
CA ASN A 1174 9.68 22.00 7.21
C ASN A 1174 8.81 22.96 8.03
N ARG A 1175 8.86 24.25 7.70
CA ARG A 1175 8.03 25.27 8.38
C ARG A 1175 6.54 25.02 8.17
N LEU A 1176 6.13 24.61 6.96
CA LEU A 1176 4.74 24.22 6.70
C LEU A 1176 4.29 23.07 7.61
N VAL A 1177 5.13 22.05 7.80
CA VAL A 1177 4.84 20.92 8.70
C VAL A 1177 4.77 21.38 10.16
N GLN A 1178 5.64 22.30 10.60
CA GLN A 1178 5.56 22.90 11.93
C GLN A 1178 4.23 23.64 12.13
N VAL A 1179 3.80 24.44 11.16
CA VAL A 1179 2.51 25.14 11.21
C VAL A 1179 1.37 24.13 11.28
N LYS A 1180 1.36 23.12 10.40
CA LYS A 1180 0.35 22.05 10.39
C LYS A 1180 0.25 21.35 11.73
N THR A 1181 1.39 21.05 12.35
CA THR A 1181 1.46 20.41 13.68
C THR A 1181 0.77 21.24 14.76
N LYS A 1182 0.85 22.56 14.68
CA LYS A 1182 0.18 23.46 15.63
C LYS A 1182 -1.32 23.57 15.36
N VAL A 1183 -1.73 23.75 14.10
CA VAL A 1183 -3.11 24.14 13.75
C VAL A 1183 -4.04 22.96 13.50
N ASP A 1184 -3.51 21.81 13.09
CA ASP A 1184 -4.27 20.58 12.88
C ASP A 1184 -3.41 19.35 13.23
N PRO A 1185 -3.16 19.13 14.53
CA PRO A 1185 -2.34 18.00 15.02
C PRO A 1185 -2.98 16.64 14.74
N GLY A 1186 -4.30 16.58 14.56
CA GLY A 1186 -5.05 15.37 14.21
C GLY A 1186 -4.98 15.02 12.72
N ASN A 1187 -4.37 15.88 11.90
CA ASN A 1187 -4.27 15.74 10.45
C ASN A 1187 -5.64 15.55 9.76
N PHE A 1188 -6.66 16.29 10.20
CA PHE A 1188 -8.01 16.21 9.65
C PHE A 1188 -8.08 16.72 8.20
N PHE A 1189 -7.54 17.91 7.94
CA PHE A 1189 -7.44 18.47 6.60
C PHE A 1189 -6.31 17.78 5.84
N ARG A 1190 -6.65 16.69 5.14
CA ARG A 1190 -5.66 15.86 4.45
C ARG A 1190 -6.14 15.40 3.07
N ASN A 1191 -5.17 15.23 2.19
CA ASN A 1191 -5.28 14.61 0.88
C ASN A 1191 -3.93 13.98 0.51
N GLU A 1192 -3.86 13.43 -0.69
CA GLU A 1192 -2.75 12.68 -1.28
C GLU A 1192 -1.44 13.51 -1.32
N GLN A 1193 -1.52 14.85 -1.31
CA GLN A 1193 -0.35 15.77 -1.23
C GLN A 1193 -0.61 16.95 -0.27
N SER A 1194 -1.28 16.70 0.86
CA SER A 1194 -1.45 17.71 1.92
C SER A 1194 -0.26 17.74 2.87
N ILE A 1195 0.06 18.89 3.46
CA ILE A 1195 1.09 18.97 4.50
C ILE A 1195 0.71 18.09 5.71
N PRO A 1196 1.53 17.11 6.15
CA PRO A 1196 1.26 16.35 7.37
C PRO A 1196 1.77 17.07 8.63
N PRO A 1197 1.25 16.77 9.84
CA PRO A 1197 1.87 17.20 11.09
C PRO A 1197 3.07 16.31 11.45
N PHE A 1198 3.94 16.76 12.36
CA PHE A 1198 4.87 15.88 13.06
C PHE A 1198 4.10 14.90 13.94
N SER A 1199 4.53 13.64 13.98
CA SER A 1199 3.94 12.65 14.89
C SER A 1199 4.08 13.12 16.34
N ALA A 1200 3.06 12.85 17.19
CA ALA A 1200 2.96 13.32 18.58
C ALA A 1200 4.18 13.02 19.48
N TRP A 1201 5.10 12.18 19.01
CA TRP A 1201 6.35 11.79 19.67
C TRP A 1201 7.46 12.85 19.51
N TRP A 1202 7.24 13.89 18.70
CA TRP A 1202 8.26 14.91 18.36
C TRP A 1202 8.02 16.28 18.99
N LYS A 1203 7.31 16.37 20.13
CA LYS A 1203 7.37 17.59 20.94
C LYS A 1203 8.80 17.75 21.46
N LYS A 1204 9.63 18.48 20.72
CA LYS A 1204 10.86 19.09 21.25
C LYS A 1204 10.43 19.94 22.45
N GLY A 1205 10.97 19.62 23.62
CA GLY A 1205 11.10 20.61 24.67
C GLY A 1205 11.84 21.83 24.11
N ASP A 1206 11.39 23.00 24.52
CA ASP A 1206 11.89 24.32 24.13
C ASP A 1206 13.42 24.44 24.15
#